data_AF-A0A814KZW4-F1
#
_entry.id   AF-A0A814KZW4-F1
#
_cell.length_a   1.000
_cell.length_b   1.000
_cell.length_c   1.000
_cell.angle_alpha   90.00
_cell.angle_beta   90.00
_cell.angle_gamma   90.00
#
_symmetry.space_group_name_H-M   'P 1'
#
loop_
_entity.id
_entity.type
_entity.pdbx_description
1 polymer ?
#
loop_
_entity_poly.entity_id
_entity_poly.type
_entity_poly.pdbx_seq_one_letter_code
_entity_poly.pdbx_strand_id
1 'polypeptide(L)'
;MFDKITLFSFLFNLLNIAFYFSLSKGEICSTATWSKDGITVAGGKDYGDKLDQLAHPYGIFLDDNDDTIYIADHDNDRIVMWKQNATIGQWVAGVKDKDTTEKFSLFMPEDMVVDKNGTIYISDSGNHRVVRWYRGEDDGEVLIDNIQSYGIGQDNQGFIYVSEYADGTTTKWNFNDNEFGGEIVASRLRQSCLIFVDQKRTIYSTGYLTHRIVKIIEGNDEPILVAGQSDKSGDDFDKFDEPSGVYVDEQETIYVADSGNHRIMRWLRDATNGTLIAGGNGRGSSPDQFDLPSDVSLDREGNLYVTDMINNRRNISTPPFSFFFGHFKTLWNVPSSYRQLENWTKQYGKIYGIYEGTHPVLVVSDPDFLQEVFIKQFSVFHVRMITMLEDIGHNLAFSNGSPWRRQRHVINPSFTAIKLKTMSPLINGAISDVMDKLLEHSNSGDEFNIYLYYKRLTMDIICRCAFGIDIDLQHNPNHIYLNKLEGLFDNHSVMKSPIFKVTQLIPEIKNILGRLYVVHNTVRKYINTKVLPLISSTKQLDESAYMWLQNRLHTIVEQRQETPISRKDLLQLMLQVMTKEPIQDTTEDDSKTNYRLSEDEVVGNTLIFMAAGYETTSTALAYATYVLAKYPDVLKKLQDEIDQLPIDNDDTTDDKKIKEYPDYDTVTHLSYMDMFISEVLRMYPITNIAIQRCAMENTVVQGIDIEKGTSVYPDIYSIQYDRELWGPDDPYIFLPERHKIKRHPMAFMAFGAGPRNCIGMRFALIEMKMLLTRLLREYTILPGEHLEKNFNIHEELLMVPEAIWIKLLKRET
;
A
#
# COMPACT_ATOMS: atom_id res chain seq x y z
N MET A 1 35.98 23.72 -12.73
CA MET A 1 36.35 23.71 -11.30
C MET A 1 35.37 24.63 -10.58
N PHE A 2 34.15 24.14 -10.38
CA PHE A 2 33.13 24.72 -9.51
C PHE A 2 32.58 23.50 -8.76
N ASP A 3 32.97 23.40 -7.49
CA ASP A 3 32.75 22.21 -6.67
C ASP A 3 31.29 22.02 -6.30
N LYS A 4 30.86 20.77 -6.36
CA LYS A 4 29.51 20.24 -6.09
C LYS A 4 29.12 20.22 -4.60
N ILE A 5 29.72 21.04 -3.71
CA ILE A 5 29.72 20.73 -2.26
C ILE A 5 29.18 21.83 -1.34
N THR A 6 28.36 22.78 -1.80
CA THR A 6 27.91 23.89 -0.91
C THR A 6 26.43 24.00 -0.62
N LEU A 7 25.57 23.19 -1.23
CA LEU A 7 24.15 23.10 -0.83
C LEU A 7 23.78 21.78 -0.15
N PHE A 8 24.57 20.71 -0.36
CA PHE A 8 24.30 19.38 0.19
C PHE A 8 24.89 19.15 1.60
N SER A 9 25.93 19.88 2.02
CA SER A 9 26.54 19.68 3.34
C SER A 9 25.71 20.28 4.49
N PHE A 10 24.76 21.17 4.19
CA PHE A 10 23.92 21.81 5.21
C PHE A 10 22.73 20.95 5.66
N LEU A 11 22.25 20.03 4.79
CA LEU A 11 21.16 19.09 5.12
C LEU A 11 21.66 17.75 5.67
N PHE A 12 22.91 17.36 5.39
CA PHE A 12 23.46 16.07 5.80
C PHE A 12 24.01 16.05 7.25
N ASN A 13 24.25 17.21 7.86
CA ASN A 13 24.88 17.33 9.18
C ASN A 13 23.91 17.26 10.38
N LEU A 14 22.63 16.98 10.15
CA LEU A 14 21.62 16.78 11.22
C LEU A 14 21.32 15.29 11.51
N LEU A 15 21.99 14.35 10.83
CA LEU A 15 21.58 12.93 10.79
C LEU A 15 22.55 11.92 11.44
N ASN A 16 23.46 12.36 12.30
CA ASN A 16 24.38 11.44 12.99
C ASN A 16 24.33 11.59 14.51
N ILE A 17 23.32 10.97 15.15
CA ILE A 17 23.43 10.45 16.52
C ILE A 17 22.63 9.14 16.57
N ALA A 18 23.31 8.00 16.52
CA ALA A 18 22.72 6.69 16.84
C ALA A 18 23.39 6.14 18.10
N PHE A 19 22.55 5.85 19.10
CA PHE A 19 22.89 5.27 20.39
C PHE A 19 23.18 3.76 20.28
N TYR A 20 24.02 3.28 21.19
CA TYR A 20 24.42 1.88 21.38
C TYR A 20 23.30 1.01 21.96
N PHE A 21 23.16 -0.22 21.46
CA PHE A 21 22.37 -1.29 22.07
C PHE A 21 23.15 -1.99 23.20
N SER A 22 22.44 -2.38 24.26
CA SER A 22 22.88 -3.38 25.24
C SER A 22 21.92 -4.58 25.19
N LEU A 23 22.48 -5.76 24.96
CA LEU A 23 21.83 -7.07 25.10
C LEU A 23 22.14 -7.60 26.51
N SER A 24 21.13 -8.05 27.24
CA SER A 24 21.34 -9.08 28.25
C SER A 24 20.17 -10.07 28.25
N LYS A 25 20.55 -11.35 28.23
CA LYS A 25 19.69 -12.53 28.30
C LYS A 25 19.25 -12.73 29.75
N GLY A 26 17.97 -13.05 29.96
CA GLY A 26 17.43 -13.58 31.20
C GLY A 26 16.49 -14.74 30.87
N GLU A 27 16.64 -15.84 31.58
CA GLU A 27 16.06 -17.15 31.30
C GLU A 27 14.54 -17.24 31.51
N ILE A 28 14.00 -18.27 30.86
CA ILE A 28 12.60 -18.68 30.76
C ILE A 28 12.07 -19.16 32.11
N CYS A 29 10.88 -18.70 32.50
CA CYS A 29 9.99 -19.43 33.40
C CYS A 29 8.58 -19.45 32.80
N SER A 30 8.06 -20.64 32.56
CA SER A 30 6.80 -20.91 31.89
C SER A 30 5.61 -20.75 32.84
N THR A 31 4.81 -19.71 32.62
CA THR A 31 3.39 -19.63 32.98
C THR A 31 2.76 -18.73 31.91
N ALA A 32 1.64 -19.15 31.30
CA ALA A 32 0.97 -18.52 30.15
C ALA A 32 1.36 -17.05 29.90
N THR A 33 2.07 -16.80 28.80
CA THR A 33 2.48 -15.46 28.39
C THR A 33 1.32 -14.79 27.69
N TRP A 34 0.90 -13.63 28.21
CA TRP A 34 0.00 -12.72 27.52
C TRP A 34 0.50 -12.44 26.10
N SER A 35 -0.42 -12.39 25.13
CA SER A 35 -0.10 -11.84 23.81
C SER A 35 0.38 -10.40 24.01
N LYS A 36 1.51 -10.05 23.39
CA LYS A 36 1.98 -8.66 23.39
C LYS A 36 1.20 -7.78 22.42
N ASP A 37 0.52 -8.40 21.45
CA ASP A 37 -0.28 -7.73 20.44
C ASP A 37 -1.77 -7.82 20.82
N GLY A 38 -2.45 -6.68 20.88
CA GLY A 38 -3.88 -6.56 21.07
C GLY A 38 -4.66 -6.53 19.75
N ILE A 39 -5.96 -6.80 19.84
CA ILE A 39 -6.93 -6.69 18.72
C ILE A 39 -8.01 -5.66 19.09
N THR A 40 -8.50 -4.90 18.12
CA THR A 40 -9.63 -3.99 18.34
C THR A 40 -10.94 -4.78 18.28
N VAL A 41 -11.70 -4.78 19.37
CA VAL A 41 -12.98 -5.52 19.52
C VAL A 41 -14.21 -4.62 19.60
N ALA A 42 -14.01 -3.33 19.89
CA ALA A 42 -15.04 -2.29 19.94
C ALA A 42 -14.41 -0.96 19.50
N GLY A 43 -15.17 -0.14 18.76
CA GLY A 43 -14.57 0.91 17.93
C GLY A 43 -13.67 0.31 16.84
N GLY A 44 -12.92 1.14 16.09
CA GLY A 44 -11.98 0.62 15.09
C GLY A 44 -12.09 1.21 13.69
N LYS A 45 -12.95 2.22 13.49
CA LYS A 45 -13.03 3.01 12.27
C LYS A 45 -12.72 4.48 12.50
N ASP A 46 -11.59 4.76 13.16
CA ASP A 46 -11.16 6.13 13.49
C ASP A 46 -12.00 6.80 14.59
N TYR A 47 -11.62 8.01 14.97
CA TYR A 47 -12.35 8.90 15.87
C TYR A 47 -13.67 9.37 15.26
N GLY A 48 -14.77 9.33 16.01
CA GLY A 48 -16.04 9.90 15.58
C GLY A 48 -17.25 9.44 16.39
N ASP A 49 -18.44 9.80 15.94
CA ASP A 49 -19.73 9.65 16.64
C ASP A 49 -20.63 8.56 16.06
N LYS A 50 -20.17 7.83 15.02
CA LYS A 50 -20.92 6.68 14.49
C LYS A 50 -20.91 5.51 15.47
N LEU A 51 -21.81 4.56 15.29
CA LEU A 51 -21.92 3.37 16.16
C LEU A 51 -20.77 2.37 15.99
N ASP A 52 -19.93 2.52 14.97
CA ASP A 52 -18.68 1.76 14.78
C ASP A 52 -17.42 2.59 15.13
N GLN A 53 -17.61 3.74 15.77
CA GLN A 53 -16.57 4.68 16.19
C GLN A 53 -16.72 5.00 17.70
N LEU A 54 -15.62 5.48 18.28
CA LEU A 54 -15.54 5.97 19.66
C LEU A 54 -14.73 7.28 19.64
N ALA A 55 -14.95 8.14 20.61
CA ALA A 55 -14.23 9.39 20.83
C ALA A 55 -13.80 9.47 22.30
N HIS A 56 -12.49 9.30 22.53
CA HIS A 56 -11.89 9.26 23.86
C HIS A 56 -12.56 8.28 24.83
N PRO A 57 -12.68 6.98 24.49
CA PRO A 57 -13.33 6.02 25.38
C PRO A 57 -12.63 5.96 26.76
N TYR A 58 -13.42 6.02 27.83
CA TYR A 58 -12.91 6.10 29.21
C TYR A 58 -13.16 4.81 30.00
N GLY A 59 -14.24 4.72 30.79
CA GLY A 59 -14.59 3.51 31.55
C GLY A 59 -15.07 2.35 30.68
N ILE A 60 -14.76 1.13 31.13
CA ILE A 60 -15.18 -0.12 30.50
C ILE A 60 -15.80 -1.08 31.52
N PHE A 61 -16.99 -1.58 31.19
CA PHE A 61 -17.64 -2.63 31.97
C PHE A 61 -17.88 -3.86 31.10
N LEU A 62 -17.58 -5.04 31.66
CA LEU A 62 -17.79 -6.33 31.01
C LEU A 62 -18.86 -7.11 31.78
N ASP A 63 -19.96 -7.45 31.10
CA ASP A 63 -21.00 -8.28 31.71
C ASP A 63 -20.55 -9.75 31.67
N ASP A 64 -20.17 -10.28 32.83
CA ASP A 64 -19.76 -11.66 33.02
C ASP A 64 -20.79 -12.69 32.52
N ASN A 65 -22.07 -12.32 32.36
CA ASN A 65 -23.12 -13.28 31.99
C ASN A 65 -23.14 -13.59 30.49
N ASP A 66 -22.82 -12.63 29.62
CA ASP A 66 -22.93 -12.77 28.16
C ASP A 66 -21.77 -12.15 27.37
N ASP A 67 -20.68 -11.79 28.04
CA ASP A 67 -19.47 -11.17 27.48
C ASP A 67 -19.76 -9.87 26.71
N THR A 68 -20.83 -9.17 27.09
CA THR A 68 -21.14 -7.84 26.53
C THR A 68 -20.19 -6.80 27.10
N ILE A 69 -19.62 -6.00 26.19
CA ILE A 69 -18.74 -4.89 26.52
C ILE A 69 -19.56 -3.61 26.50
N TYR A 70 -19.51 -2.85 27.57
CA TYR A 70 -20.05 -1.49 27.65
C TYR A 70 -18.88 -0.52 27.72
N ILE A 71 -18.94 0.57 26.95
CA ILE A 71 -17.90 1.62 26.93
C ILE A 71 -18.54 2.99 27.17
N ALA A 72 -17.93 3.79 28.06
CA ALA A 72 -18.20 5.21 28.19
C ALA A 72 -17.51 5.96 27.06
N ASP A 73 -18.30 6.41 26.08
CA ASP A 73 -17.83 7.15 24.92
C ASP A 73 -17.83 8.65 25.24
N HIS A 74 -16.82 9.03 26.03
CA HIS A 74 -16.74 10.28 26.79
C HIS A 74 -17.04 11.53 25.96
N ASP A 75 -16.38 11.73 24.82
CA ASP A 75 -16.54 12.95 24.01
C ASP A 75 -17.83 12.94 23.16
N ASN A 76 -18.46 11.78 23.01
CA ASN A 76 -19.74 11.62 22.33
C ASN A 76 -20.93 11.64 23.31
N ASP A 77 -20.70 11.84 24.61
CA ASP A 77 -21.74 11.99 25.63
C ASP A 77 -22.72 10.78 25.67
N ARG A 78 -22.20 9.55 25.54
CA ARG A 78 -23.04 8.35 25.46
C ARG A 78 -22.38 7.10 26.05
N ILE A 79 -23.20 6.11 26.38
CA ILE A 79 -22.75 4.74 26.65
C ILE A 79 -23.12 3.87 25.46
N VAL A 80 -22.16 3.11 24.95
CA VAL A 80 -22.34 2.21 23.82
C VAL A 80 -21.97 0.79 24.23
N MET A 81 -22.79 -0.19 23.84
CA MET A 81 -22.52 -1.60 24.07
C MET A 81 -22.15 -2.35 22.80
N TRP A 82 -21.26 -3.33 22.92
CA TRP A 82 -20.90 -4.29 21.89
C TRP A 82 -21.09 -5.71 22.40
N LYS A 83 -21.81 -6.52 21.62
CA LYS A 83 -21.82 -7.96 21.82
C LYS A 83 -20.56 -8.58 21.22
N GLN A 84 -20.18 -9.75 21.71
CA GLN A 84 -19.06 -10.51 21.15
C GLN A 84 -19.15 -10.61 19.61
N ASN A 85 -18.07 -10.25 18.91
CA ASN A 85 -17.93 -10.22 17.45
C ASN A 85 -18.82 -9.19 16.69
N ALA A 86 -19.48 -8.26 17.37
CA ALA A 86 -20.25 -7.21 16.71
C ALA A 86 -19.32 -6.17 16.05
N THR A 87 -19.59 -5.81 14.78
CA THR A 87 -18.84 -4.77 14.06
C THR A 87 -19.41 -3.36 14.25
N ILE A 88 -20.59 -3.25 14.86
CA ILE A 88 -21.31 -1.99 15.13
C ILE A 88 -21.88 -2.10 16.55
N GLY A 89 -21.70 -1.06 17.35
CA GLY A 89 -22.22 -0.95 18.70
C GLY A 89 -23.69 -0.52 18.75
N GLN A 90 -24.24 -0.51 19.95
CA GLN A 90 -25.60 -0.05 20.23
C GLN A 90 -25.54 1.05 21.28
N TRP A 91 -26.07 2.23 20.96
CA TRP A 91 -26.26 3.31 21.91
C TRP A 91 -27.29 2.86 22.95
N VAL A 92 -26.89 2.80 24.23
CA VAL A 92 -27.73 2.31 25.34
C VAL A 92 -28.02 3.34 26.43
N ALA A 93 -27.27 4.43 26.53
CA ALA A 93 -27.61 5.54 27.42
C ALA A 93 -27.05 6.88 26.90
N GLY A 94 -27.74 7.99 27.22
CA GLY A 94 -27.52 9.33 26.67
C GLY A 94 -28.56 9.70 25.59
N VAL A 95 -28.83 10.99 25.40
CA VAL A 95 -29.87 11.48 24.49
C VAL A 95 -29.29 11.77 23.10
N LYS A 96 -29.95 11.27 22.06
CA LYS A 96 -29.49 11.38 20.66
C LYS A 96 -29.64 12.77 20.04
N ASP A 97 -30.46 13.62 20.62
CA ASP A 97 -30.80 14.94 20.10
C ASP A 97 -30.61 16.00 21.22
N LYS A 98 -29.52 16.78 21.15
CA LYS A 98 -29.14 17.76 22.19
C LYS A 98 -30.18 18.86 22.40
N ASP A 99 -31.14 19.01 21.50
CA ASP A 99 -32.10 20.11 21.47
C ASP A 99 -33.46 19.83 22.14
N THR A 100 -33.74 18.62 22.66
CA THR A 100 -35.12 18.30 23.12
C THR A 100 -35.34 17.97 24.60
N THR A 101 -34.33 17.60 25.39
CA THR A 101 -34.47 17.46 26.86
C THR A 101 -33.13 17.50 27.59
N GLU A 102 -32.68 18.68 28.06
CA GLU A 102 -31.42 18.86 28.83
C GLU A 102 -31.32 17.96 30.07
N LYS A 103 -32.45 17.46 30.60
CA LYS A 103 -32.48 16.70 31.87
C LYS A 103 -31.78 15.34 31.79
N PHE A 104 -31.70 14.69 30.62
CA PHE A 104 -31.18 13.32 30.49
C PHE A 104 -30.02 13.20 29.49
N SER A 105 -29.57 14.31 28.88
CA SER A 105 -28.31 14.30 28.13
C SER A 105 -27.15 14.01 29.09
N LEU A 106 -26.34 13.01 28.78
CA LEU A 106 -25.05 12.83 29.46
C LEU A 106 -24.11 13.95 29.02
N PHE A 107 -23.06 14.20 29.81
CA PHE A 107 -21.97 15.06 29.44
C PHE A 107 -20.68 14.52 30.06
N MET A 108 -19.74 14.09 29.21
CA MET A 108 -18.47 13.48 29.64
C MET A 108 -18.67 12.32 30.64
N PRO A 109 -19.39 11.23 30.27
CA PRO A 109 -19.49 10.07 31.14
C PRO A 109 -18.10 9.43 31.32
N GLU A 110 -17.72 9.20 32.58
CA GLU A 110 -16.36 8.68 32.92
C GLU A 110 -16.38 7.17 33.13
N ASP A 111 -17.39 6.64 33.82
CA ASP A 111 -17.43 5.25 34.26
C ASP A 111 -18.85 4.72 34.41
N MET A 112 -19.04 3.39 34.35
CA MET A 112 -20.33 2.75 34.58
C MET A 112 -20.23 1.32 35.13
N VAL A 113 -21.33 0.89 35.76
CA VAL A 113 -21.56 -0.50 36.14
C VAL A 113 -22.94 -0.96 35.70
N VAL A 114 -23.07 -2.25 35.36
CA VAL A 114 -24.35 -2.84 34.94
C VAL A 114 -24.76 -3.92 35.93
N ASP A 115 -25.97 -3.80 36.48
CA ASP A 115 -26.50 -4.80 37.39
C ASP A 115 -26.97 -6.08 36.67
N LYS A 116 -27.25 -7.13 37.44
CA LYS A 116 -27.78 -8.41 36.94
C LYS A 116 -29.09 -8.33 36.15
N ASN A 117 -29.82 -7.21 36.22
CA ASN A 117 -31.05 -7.00 35.45
C ASN A 117 -30.79 -6.25 34.13
N GLY A 118 -29.54 -5.84 33.87
CA GLY A 118 -29.14 -5.02 32.73
C GLY A 118 -29.35 -3.52 32.95
N THR A 119 -29.49 -3.09 34.20
CA THR A 119 -29.64 -1.68 34.58
C THR A 119 -28.28 -1.03 34.67
N ILE A 120 -28.09 0.08 33.95
CA ILE A 120 -26.80 0.77 33.83
C ILE A 120 -26.77 1.93 34.82
N TYR A 121 -25.74 2.00 35.66
CA TYR A 121 -25.46 3.12 36.56
C TYR A 121 -24.22 3.84 36.04
N ILE A 122 -24.33 5.15 35.82
CA ILE A 122 -23.35 5.94 35.08
C ILE A 122 -22.89 7.11 35.93
N SER A 123 -21.58 7.30 35.97
CA SER A 123 -20.92 8.50 36.46
C SER A 123 -20.96 9.57 35.36
N ASP A 124 -21.90 10.52 35.47
CA ASP A 124 -22.11 11.60 34.49
C ASP A 124 -21.34 12.85 34.97
N SER A 125 -20.01 12.77 34.86
CA SER A 125 -19.07 13.65 35.58
C SER A 125 -19.20 15.12 35.18
N GLY A 126 -19.42 15.39 33.89
CA GLY A 126 -19.57 16.74 33.35
C GLY A 126 -20.84 17.43 33.83
N ASN A 127 -21.89 16.66 34.15
CA ASN A 127 -23.13 17.16 34.76
C ASN A 127 -23.12 17.08 36.30
N HIS A 128 -22.04 16.58 36.91
CA HIS A 128 -21.88 16.44 38.36
C HIS A 128 -22.98 15.60 39.03
N ARG A 129 -23.28 14.42 38.48
CA ARG A 129 -24.36 13.56 38.96
C ARG A 129 -24.12 12.08 38.65
N VAL A 130 -24.88 11.22 39.32
CA VAL A 130 -24.97 9.79 38.99
C VAL A 130 -26.37 9.49 38.48
N VAL A 131 -26.45 8.82 37.34
CA VAL A 131 -27.71 8.49 36.66
C VAL A 131 -27.87 7.00 36.45
N ARG A 132 -29.12 6.55 36.32
CA ARG A 132 -29.48 5.15 36.05
C ARG A 132 -30.31 5.05 34.79
N TRP A 133 -30.00 4.07 33.94
CA TRP A 133 -30.78 3.70 32.76
C TRP A 133 -31.28 2.26 32.86
N TYR A 134 -32.56 2.06 32.59
CA TYR A 134 -33.13 0.72 32.43
C TYR A 134 -32.94 0.22 31.00
N ARG A 135 -32.77 -1.09 30.86
CA ARG A 135 -32.56 -1.72 29.57
C ARG A 135 -33.74 -1.46 28.62
N GLY A 136 -33.46 -0.77 27.52
CA GLY A 136 -34.45 -0.51 26.45
C GLY A 136 -35.36 0.70 26.68
N GLU A 137 -35.14 1.47 27.75
CA GLU A 137 -35.81 2.75 27.97
C GLU A 137 -35.03 3.89 27.30
N ASP A 138 -35.75 4.90 26.83
CA ASP A 138 -35.16 6.06 26.13
C ASP A 138 -34.66 7.15 27.11
N ASP A 139 -35.14 7.15 28.35
CA ASP A 139 -34.81 8.15 29.39
C ASP A 139 -34.20 7.51 30.64
N GLY A 140 -33.39 8.30 31.37
CA GLY A 140 -32.73 7.90 32.61
C GLY A 140 -33.34 8.52 33.86
N GLU A 141 -32.83 8.12 35.01
CA GLU A 141 -33.19 8.64 36.33
C GLU A 141 -31.94 9.20 37.03
N VAL A 142 -32.00 10.44 37.51
CA VAL A 142 -30.93 11.02 38.35
C VAL A 142 -31.05 10.45 39.76
N LEU A 143 -30.00 9.78 40.23
CA LEU A 143 -29.95 9.14 41.54
C LEU A 143 -29.24 10.01 42.58
N ILE A 144 -28.12 10.65 42.18
CA ILE A 144 -27.32 11.54 43.02
C ILE A 144 -27.05 12.80 42.21
N ASP A 145 -27.21 13.98 42.82
CA ASP A 145 -26.99 15.28 42.18
C ASP A 145 -25.99 16.12 42.99
N ASN A 146 -25.29 17.04 42.32
CA ASN A 146 -24.21 17.87 42.87
C ASN A 146 -23.02 17.07 43.44
N ILE A 147 -22.57 16.03 42.73
CA ILE A 147 -21.41 15.21 43.06
C ILE A 147 -20.43 15.19 41.88
N GLN A 148 -19.14 15.43 42.12
CA GLN A 148 -18.12 15.25 41.07
C GLN A 148 -17.71 13.78 40.97
N SER A 149 -18.64 12.93 40.52
CA SER A 149 -18.41 11.50 40.37
C SER A 149 -17.40 11.24 39.25
N TYR A 150 -16.43 10.38 39.52
CA TYR A 150 -15.49 9.87 38.50
C TYR A 150 -15.68 8.36 38.36
N GLY A 151 -15.24 7.58 39.36
CA GLY A 151 -15.36 6.12 39.38
C GLY A 151 -16.66 5.63 40.00
N ILE A 152 -17.18 4.52 39.48
CA ILE A 152 -18.36 3.85 40.01
C ILE A 152 -18.13 2.34 40.08
N GLY A 153 -18.49 1.73 41.21
CA GLY A 153 -18.32 0.29 41.45
C GLY A 153 -19.61 -0.34 41.98
N GLN A 154 -19.73 -1.66 41.83
CA GLN A 154 -20.86 -2.42 42.35
C GLN A 154 -20.37 -3.68 43.10
N ASP A 155 -20.97 -3.97 44.25
CA ASP A 155 -20.74 -5.23 44.95
C ASP A 155 -21.77 -6.32 44.58
N ASN A 156 -21.52 -7.55 45.05
CA ASN A 156 -22.40 -8.70 44.78
C ASN A 156 -23.81 -8.61 45.38
N GLN A 157 -24.07 -7.64 46.27
CA GLN A 157 -25.40 -7.39 46.83
C GLN A 157 -26.14 -6.27 46.08
N GLY A 158 -25.47 -5.62 45.12
CA GLY A 158 -26.02 -4.56 44.30
C GLY A 158 -25.90 -3.16 44.92
N PHE A 159 -25.07 -2.98 45.96
CA PHE A 159 -24.72 -1.64 46.43
C PHE A 159 -23.83 -0.96 45.40
N ILE A 160 -24.08 0.33 45.18
CA ILE A 160 -23.32 1.18 44.26
C ILE A 160 -22.37 2.05 45.06
N TYR A 161 -21.10 2.06 44.66
CA TYR A 161 -20.03 2.83 45.27
C TYR A 161 -19.65 3.93 44.28
N VAL A 162 -19.55 5.16 44.74
CA VAL A 162 -19.24 6.32 43.89
C VAL A 162 -18.06 7.06 44.50
N SER A 163 -16.98 7.23 43.72
CA SER A 163 -15.84 8.05 44.11
C SER A 163 -16.06 9.50 43.70
N GLU A 164 -15.76 10.42 44.61
CA GLU A 164 -15.81 11.85 44.36
C GLU A 164 -14.40 12.44 44.25
N TYR A 165 -14.12 13.09 43.12
CA TYR A 165 -12.79 13.63 42.83
C TYR A 165 -12.42 14.81 43.72
N ALA A 166 -13.40 15.67 44.05
CA ALA A 166 -13.17 16.94 44.73
C ALA A 166 -12.68 16.79 46.18
N ASP A 167 -13.27 15.86 46.94
CA ASP A 167 -12.99 15.67 48.36
C ASP A 167 -12.30 14.34 48.69
N GLY A 168 -12.18 13.45 47.69
CA GLY A 168 -11.49 12.17 47.83
C GLY A 168 -12.25 11.18 48.71
N THR A 169 -13.58 11.24 48.70
CA THR A 169 -14.44 10.30 49.41
C THR A 169 -15.02 9.25 48.47
N THR A 170 -15.40 8.11 49.03
CA THR A 170 -16.22 7.12 48.35
C THR A 170 -17.46 6.87 49.17
N THR A 171 -18.62 7.00 48.53
CA THR A 171 -19.93 6.82 49.16
C THR A 171 -20.59 5.55 48.65
N LYS A 172 -21.20 4.79 49.55
CA LYS A 172 -21.94 3.55 49.27
C LYS A 172 -23.44 3.84 49.32
N TRP A 173 -24.17 3.38 48.32
CA TRP A 173 -25.59 3.64 48.11
C TRP A 173 -26.36 2.34 47.88
N ASN A 174 -27.55 2.26 48.46
CA ASN A 174 -28.53 1.21 48.16
C ASN A 174 -29.74 1.84 47.49
N PHE A 175 -29.86 1.67 46.18
CA PHE A 175 -30.99 2.19 45.42
C PHE A 175 -32.19 1.23 45.35
N ASN A 176 -32.14 0.10 46.06
CA ASN A 176 -33.26 -0.86 46.15
C ASN A 176 -34.17 -0.59 47.36
N ASP A 177 -33.69 0.14 48.37
CA ASP A 177 -34.45 0.49 49.56
C ASP A 177 -34.82 1.99 49.54
N ASN A 178 -36.04 2.34 50.01
CA ASN A 178 -36.53 3.72 50.07
C ASN A 178 -35.84 4.60 51.14
N GLU A 179 -34.69 4.17 51.68
CA GLU A 179 -33.90 4.95 52.63
C GLU A 179 -32.86 5.79 51.88
N PHE A 180 -33.07 7.11 51.85
CA PHE A 180 -32.22 8.06 51.15
C PHE A 180 -31.02 8.47 52.02
N GLY A 181 -29.80 8.14 51.57
CA GLY A 181 -28.54 8.68 52.09
C GLY A 181 -27.33 7.80 51.80
N GLY A 182 -26.31 8.34 51.14
CA GLY A 182 -25.04 7.65 50.91
C GLY A 182 -24.20 7.57 52.19
N GLU A 183 -23.66 6.38 52.49
CA GLU A 183 -22.73 6.18 53.59
C GLU A 183 -21.30 6.43 53.09
N ILE A 184 -20.53 7.32 53.74
CA ILE A 184 -19.11 7.49 53.43
C ILE A 184 -18.37 6.25 53.94
N VAL A 185 -17.83 5.47 53.02
CA VAL A 185 -17.12 4.21 53.30
C VAL A 185 -15.61 4.32 53.11
N ALA A 186 -15.14 5.37 52.43
CA ALA A 186 -13.73 5.74 52.37
C ALA A 186 -13.58 7.27 52.34
N SER A 187 -12.51 7.77 52.96
CA SER A 187 -12.16 9.19 52.94
C SER A 187 -10.65 9.35 52.82
N ARG A 188 -10.18 10.56 52.46
CA ARG A 188 -8.75 10.91 52.28
C ARG A 188 -8.08 10.29 51.04
N LEU A 189 -8.84 9.85 50.06
CA LEU A 189 -8.33 9.41 48.77
C LEU A 189 -8.05 10.62 47.90
N ARG A 190 -6.87 11.25 48.06
CA ARG A 190 -6.55 12.48 47.33
C ARG A 190 -6.68 12.28 45.83
N GLN A 191 -7.70 12.90 45.22
CA GLN A 191 -7.92 12.96 43.78
C GLN A 191 -7.94 11.57 43.13
N SER A 192 -8.83 10.72 43.65
CA SER A 192 -9.11 9.40 43.09
C SER A 192 -9.84 9.50 41.75
N CYS A 193 -9.43 8.69 40.76
CA CYS A 193 -10.13 8.56 39.48
C CYS A 193 -11.11 7.38 39.55
N LEU A 194 -10.79 6.27 38.89
CA LEU A 194 -11.65 5.08 38.84
C LEU A 194 -11.48 4.21 40.08
N ILE A 195 -12.53 3.43 40.39
CA ILE A 195 -12.55 2.51 41.51
C ILE A 195 -13.01 1.13 41.06
N PHE A 196 -12.54 0.10 41.76
CA PHE A 196 -13.05 -1.26 41.62
C PHE A 196 -13.49 -1.76 43.00
N VAL A 197 -14.62 -2.46 43.05
CA VAL A 197 -15.14 -3.06 44.28
C VAL A 197 -15.18 -4.56 44.12
N ASP A 198 -14.42 -5.27 44.96
CA ASP A 198 -14.38 -6.73 44.90
C ASP A 198 -15.60 -7.38 45.59
N GLN A 199 -15.72 -8.71 45.45
CA GLN A 199 -16.81 -9.48 46.06
C GLN A 199 -16.79 -9.47 47.61
N LYS A 200 -15.69 -9.02 48.24
CA LYS A 200 -15.51 -8.89 49.68
C LYS A 200 -15.80 -7.46 50.17
N ARG A 201 -16.26 -6.57 49.28
CA ARG A 201 -16.48 -5.12 49.53
C ARG A 201 -15.21 -4.36 49.85
N THR A 202 -14.08 -4.81 49.32
CA THR A 202 -12.84 -4.04 49.32
C THR A 202 -12.89 -3.07 48.16
N ILE A 203 -12.64 -1.79 48.45
CA ILE A 203 -12.58 -0.72 47.44
C ILE A 203 -11.12 -0.57 47.03
N TYR A 204 -10.81 -0.72 45.75
CA TYR A 204 -9.52 -0.42 45.16
C TYR A 204 -9.66 0.91 44.43
N SER A 205 -8.77 1.85 44.72
CA SER A 205 -8.82 3.20 44.16
C SER A 205 -7.49 3.56 43.51
N THR A 206 -7.58 4.11 42.31
CA THR A 206 -6.46 4.71 41.62
C THR A 206 -6.22 6.12 42.14
N GLY A 207 -5.02 6.37 42.67
CA GLY A 207 -4.62 7.70 43.08
C GLY A 207 -3.86 8.38 41.95
N TYR A 208 -4.58 8.97 40.98
CA TYR A 208 -4.03 9.55 39.75
C TYR A 208 -2.82 10.47 39.99
N LEU A 209 -2.97 11.47 40.88
CA LEU A 209 -1.86 12.38 41.23
C LEU A 209 -0.91 11.85 42.31
N THR A 210 -1.26 10.74 42.97
CA THR A 210 -0.38 10.12 43.96
C THR A 210 0.48 9.01 43.37
N HIS A 211 0.18 8.55 42.15
CA HIS A 211 0.85 7.47 41.42
C HIS A 211 0.81 6.11 42.12
N ARG A 212 -0.30 5.80 42.81
CA ARG A 212 -0.45 4.60 43.65
C ARG A 212 -1.83 4.00 43.57
N ILE A 213 -1.91 2.70 43.84
CA ILE A 213 -3.17 1.98 44.06
C ILE A 213 -3.29 1.67 45.53
N VAL A 214 -4.40 2.07 46.13
CA VAL A 214 -4.73 1.76 47.53
C VAL A 214 -5.97 0.89 47.60
N LYS A 215 -6.02 0.01 48.60
CA LYS A 215 -7.24 -0.69 48.97
C LYS A 215 -7.78 -0.15 50.29
N ILE A 216 -9.10 -0.04 50.38
CA ILE A 216 -9.84 0.33 51.59
C ILE A 216 -10.78 -0.82 51.93
N ILE A 217 -10.79 -1.22 53.19
CA ILE A 217 -11.70 -2.23 53.72
C ILE A 217 -12.78 -1.49 54.48
N GLU A 218 -14.04 -1.78 54.19
CA GLU A 218 -15.19 -1.18 54.87
C GLU A 218 -15.03 -1.27 56.41
N GLY A 219 -15.11 -0.13 57.09
CA GLY A 219 -14.90 -0.02 58.54
C GLY A 219 -13.45 0.19 59.01
N ASN A 220 -12.50 0.36 58.08
CA ASN A 220 -11.12 0.77 58.36
C ASN A 220 -10.77 2.07 57.62
N ASP A 221 -10.49 3.13 58.38
CA ASP A 221 -10.28 4.49 57.85
C ASP A 221 -8.90 4.73 57.21
N GLU A 222 -7.96 3.77 57.31
CA GLU A 222 -6.59 3.94 56.79
C GLU A 222 -6.39 3.17 55.47
N PRO A 223 -6.17 3.86 54.33
CA PRO A 223 -5.88 3.23 53.05
C PRO A 223 -4.60 2.39 53.08
N ILE A 224 -4.67 1.17 52.54
CA ILE A 224 -3.54 0.24 52.48
C ILE A 224 -2.93 0.31 51.07
N LEU A 225 -1.66 0.67 50.97
CA LEU A 225 -0.92 0.64 49.70
C LEU A 225 -0.82 -0.80 49.16
N VAL A 226 -1.21 -1.00 47.91
CA VAL A 226 -1.16 -2.33 47.25
C VAL A 226 -0.35 -2.36 45.96
N ALA A 227 -0.16 -1.22 45.29
CA ALA A 227 0.75 -1.08 44.14
C ALA A 227 1.26 0.36 44.00
N GLY A 228 2.45 0.53 43.39
CA GLY A 228 3.13 1.84 43.26
C GLY A 228 3.85 2.25 44.55
N GLN A 229 5.07 1.79 44.77
CA GLN A 229 5.80 1.93 46.05
C GLN A 229 6.34 3.36 46.32
N SER A 230 6.05 4.33 45.44
CA SER A 230 6.58 5.70 45.48
C SER A 230 5.49 6.73 45.20
N ASP A 231 5.50 7.83 45.95
CA ASP A 231 4.60 8.98 45.77
C ASP A 231 5.03 9.88 44.58
N LYS A 232 5.85 9.36 43.67
CA LYS A 232 6.44 10.09 42.54
C LYS A 232 6.21 9.30 41.27
N SER A 233 5.88 10.02 40.20
CA SER A 233 5.82 9.45 38.87
C SER A 233 7.12 8.77 38.47
N GLY A 234 7.00 7.72 37.66
CA GLY A 234 8.13 7.02 37.05
C GLY A 234 7.69 5.80 36.25
N ASP A 235 8.62 5.27 35.47
CA ASP A 235 8.43 4.15 34.53
C ASP A 235 9.07 2.84 35.03
N ASP A 236 9.73 2.84 36.18
CA ASP A 236 10.20 1.62 36.84
C ASP A 236 9.03 0.67 37.17
N PHE A 237 9.30 -0.63 37.32
CA PHE A 237 8.26 -1.63 37.59
C PHE A 237 7.66 -1.56 38.99
N ASP A 238 8.17 -0.71 39.88
CA ASP A 238 7.60 -0.40 41.19
C ASP A 238 6.84 0.94 41.24
N LYS A 239 6.73 1.64 40.08
CA LYS A 239 6.15 2.97 39.96
C LYS A 239 5.07 3.03 38.88
N PHE A 240 4.27 4.08 38.97
CA PHE A 240 3.27 4.45 37.98
C PHE A 240 3.47 5.91 37.56
N ASP A 241 2.88 6.29 36.44
CA ASP A 241 2.67 7.67 36.02
C ASP A 241 1.19 7.85 35.68
N GLU A 242 0.53 8.72 36.46
CA GLU A 242 -0.91 9.00 36.38
C GLU A 242 -1.82 7.77 36.13
N PRO A 243 -1.84 6.76 37.02
CA PRO A 243 -2.68 5.57 36.82
C PRO A 243 -4.17 5.93 36.95
N SER A 244 -4.98 5.55 35.97
CA SER A 244 -6.41 5.93 35.91
C SER A 244 -7.36 4.78 36.28
N GLY A 245 -7.16 3.58 35.71
CA GLY A 245 -8.06 2.43 35.84
C GLY A 245 -7.45 1.26 36.61
N VAL A 246 -8.30 0.50 37.30
CA VAL A 246 -7.91 -0.66 38.12
C VAL A 246 -8.95 -1.76 38.05
N TYR A 247 -8.50 -3.01 37.92
CA TYR A 247 -9.32 -4.21 38.04
C TYR A 247 -8.63 -5.21 38.96
N VAL A 248 -9.41 -5.97 39.74
CA VAL A 248 -8.87 -7.00 40.64
C VAL A 248 -9.59 -8.32 40.44
N ASP A 249 -8.83 -9.37 40.13
CA ASP A 249 -9.39 -10.72 39.94
C ASP A 249 -9.67 -11.45 41.28
N GLU A 250 -10.30 -12.63 41.19
CA GLU A 250 -10.64 -13.45 42.36
C GLU A 250 -9.40 -13.92 43.16
N GLN A 251 -8.21 -13.90 42.56
CA GLN A 251 -6.94 -14.24 43.22
C GLN A 251 -6.28 -13.02 43.90
N GLU A 252 -6.95 -11.86 43.94
CA GLU A 252 -6.43 -10.58 44.40
C GLU A 252 -5.22 -10.09 43.56
N THR A 253 -5.15 -10.49 42.28
CA THR A 253 -4.21 -9.91 41.32
C THR A 253 -4.76 -8.59 40.81
N ILE A 254 -3.92 -7.55 40.83
CA ILE A 254 -4.30 -6.19 40.47
C ILE A 254 -3.81 -5.90 39.05
N TYR A 255 -4.69 -5.41 38.20
CA TYR A 255 -4.40 -4.95 36.85
C TYR A 255 -4.61 -3.44 36.82
N VAL A 256 -3.63 -2.70 36.30
CA VAL A 256 -3.62 -1.24 36.36
C VAL A 256 -3.33 -0.66 34.99
N ALA A 257 -4.19 0.27 34.56
CA ALA A 257 -3.89 1.16 33.45
C ALA A 257 -2.93 2.25 33.93
N ASP A 258 -1.65 2.10 33.57
CA ASP A 258 -0.59 3.06 33.89
C ASP A 258 -0.50 4.08 32.75
N SER A 259 -1.45 5.01 32.75
CA SER A 259 -1.86 5.80 31.58
C SER A 259 -0.73 6.67 31.05
N GLY A 260 -0.03 7.39 31.94
CA GLY A 260 1.09 8.26 31.59
C GLY A 260 2.27 7.49 30.98
N ASN A 261 2.46 6.22 31.38
CA ASN A 261 3.47 5.33 30.82
C ASN A 261 2.97 4.48 29.63
N HIS A 262 1.71 4.65 29.19
CA HIS A 262 1.12 3.96 28.04
C HIS A 262 1.22 2.42 28.12
N ARG A 263 0.92 1.85 29.28
CA ARG A 263 1.08 0.42 29.54
C ARG A 263 0.05 -0.12 30.52
N ILE A 264 -0.14 -1.44 30.50
CA ILE A 264 -0.91 -2.17 31.52
C ILE A 264 0.05 -3.01 32.37
N MET A 265 -0.08 -2.85 33.68
CA MET A 265 0.74 -3.52 34.67
C MET A 265 -0.08 -4.51 35.48
N ARG A 266 0.50 -5.68 35.76
CA ARG A 266 -0.05 -6.70 36.65
C ARG A 266 0.74 -6.78 37.95
N TRP A 267 0.06 -6.69 39.08
CA TRP A 267 0.60 -6.86 40.43
C TRP A 267 0.01 -8.09 41.09
N LEU A 268 0.86 -9.07 41.40
CA LEU A 268 0.45 -10.19 42.24
C LEU A 268 0.27 -9.70 43.69
N ARG A 269 -0.60 -10.38 44.43
CA ARG A 269 -0.83 -10.12 45.86
C ARG A 269 0.50 -10.04 46.62
N ASP A 270 0.64 -8.98 47.41
CA ASP A 270 1.82 -8.68 48.26
C ASP A 270 3.15 -8.49 47.49
N ALA A 271 3.12 -8.35 46.15
CA ALA A 271 4.31 -8.09 45.35
C ALA A 271 4.80 -6.64 45.48
N THR A 272 6.12 -6.46 45.52
CA THR A 272 6.72 -5.11 45.56
C THR A 272 6.82 -4.47 44.18
N ASN A 273 6.92 -5.28 43.12
CA ASN A 273 7.04 -4.85 41.73
C ASN A 273 5.94 -5.47 40.88
N GLY A 274 5.50 -4.74 39.86
CA GLY A 274 4.58 -5.21 38.85
C GLY A 274 5.28 -5.95 37.71
N THR A 275 4.47 -6.56 36.86
CA THR A 275 4.89 -7.17 35.59
C THR A 275 4.18 -6.44 34.46
N LEU A 276 4.92 -6.00 33.45
CA LEU A 276 4.34 -5.47 32.21
C LEU A 276 3.63 -6.60 31.47
N ILE A 277 2.33 -6.43 31.18
CA ILE A 277 1.52 -7.43 30.46
C ILE A 277 1.04 -6.97 29.09
N ALA A 278 0.87 -5.65 28.87
CA ALA A 278 0.54 -5.07 27.57
C ALA A 278 1.06 -3.63 27.46
N GLY A 279 1.36 -3.16 26.25
CA GLY A 279 1.91 -1.81 26.02
C GLY A 279 3.37 -1.66 26.45
N GLY A 280 3.77 -0.43 26.79
CA GLY A 280 5.14 -0.12 27.26
C GLY A 280 6.19 0.01 26.14
N ASN A 281 5.79 -0.08 24.87
CA ASN A 281 6.63 0.16 23.71
C ASN A 281 6.53 1.61 23.19
N GLY A 282 6.21 2.54 24.09
CA GLY A 282 5.96 3.95 23.79
C GLY A 282 4.53 4.24 23.31
N ARG A 283 4.22 5.53 23.20
CA ARG A 283 2.93 6.05 22.72
C ARG A 283 2.70 5.67 21.25
N GLY A 284 1.56 5.09 20.91
CA GLY A 284 1.17 4.87 19.52
C GLY A 284 0.04 3.86 19.33
N SER A 285 -0.40 3.69 18.08
CA SER A 285 -1.56 2.88 17.69
C SER A 285 -1.23 1.48 17.18
N SER A 286 0.04 1.05 17.29
CA SER A 286 0.45 -0.32 16.95
C SER A 286 -0.28 -1.35 17.84
N PRO A 287 -0.40 -2.62 17.43
CA PRO A 287 -1.03 -3.66 18.25
C PRO A 287 -0.44 -3.82 19.65
N ASP A 288 0.83 -3.47 19.84
CA ASP A 288 1.60 -3.59 21.08
C ASP A 288 1.85 -2.24 21.80
N GLN A 289 1.18 -1.17 21.38
CA GLN A 289 1.27 0.18 21.95
C GLN A 289 -0.11 0.68 22.40
N PHE A 290 -0.11 1.61 23.36
CA PHE A 290 -1.30 2.36 23.78
C PHE A 290 -1.03 3.87 23.70
N ASP A 291 -2.09 4.68 23.75
CA ASP A 291 -2.02 6.13 23.89
C ASP A 291 -3.02 6.58 24.97
N LEU A 292 -2.49 6.77 26.18
CA LEU A 292 -3.24 7.01 27.41
C LEU A 292 -4.36 5.97 27.64
N PRO A 293 -4.03 4.70 27.92
CA PRO A 293 -5.05 3.73 28.30
C PRO A 293 -5.78 4.22 29.56
N SER A 294 -7.11 4.25 29.54
CA SER A 294 -7.94 4.88 30.56
C SER A 294 -8.52 3.88 31.57
N ASP A 295 -8.91 2.70 31.13
CA ASP A 295 -9.48 1.68 32.02
C ASP A 295 -9.19 0.25 31.55
N VAL A 296 -9.41 -0.72 32.44
CA VAL A 296 -9.07 -2.13 32.24
C VAL A 296 -10.12 -3.07 32.84
N SER A 297 -10.45 -4.14 32.13
CA SER A 297 -11.35 -5.20 32.61
C SER A 297 -10.93 -6.58 32.12
N LEU A 298 -11.41 -7.64 32.78
CA LEU A 298 -11.14 -9.04 32.45
C LEU A 298 -12.44 -9.82 32.25
N ASP A 299 -12.42 -10.74 31.29
CA ASP A 299 -13.47 -11.76 31.19
C ASP A 299 -13.16 -13.01 32.03
N ARG A 300 -14.09 -13.96 32.05
CA ARG A 300 -13.95 -15.23 32.79
C ARG A 300 -12.87 -16.16 32.23
N GLU A 301 -12.44 -15.98 30.99
CA GLU A 301 -11.35 -16.73 30.37
C GLU A 301 -9.97 -16.11 30.68
N GLY A 302 -9.97 -14.89 31.25
CA GLY A 302 -8.78 -14.12 31.56
C GLY A 302 -8.29 -13.29 30.38
N ASN A 303 -9.13 -12.97 29.40
CA ASN A 303 -8.78 -12.01 28.34
C ASN A 303 -8.91 -10.58 28.88
N LEU A 304 -7.92 -9.75 28.55
CA LEU A 304 -7.81 -8.36 29.01
C LEU A 304 -8.40 -7.41 27.99
N TYR A 305 -9.31 -6.55 28.44
CA TYR A 305 -9.92 -5.49 27.68
C TYR A 305 -9.41 -4.14 28.21
N VAL A 306 -9.04 -3.26 27.30
CA VAL A 306 -8.43 -1.96 27.62
C VAL A 306 -9.09 -0.89 26.77
N THR A 307 -9.50 0.20 27.38
CA THR A 307 -9.91 1.42 26.68
C THR A 307 -8.67 2.25 26.36
N ASP A 308 -8.46 2.46 25.06
CA ASP A 308 -7.27 3.12 24.52
C ASP A 308 -7.65 4.53 24.07
N MET A 309 -7.63 5.47 25.01
CA MET A 309 -8.37 6.73 24.95
C MET A 309 -8.05 7.56 23.70
N ILE A 310 -6.78 7.79 23.38
CA ILE A 310 -6.41 8.73 22.30
C ILE A 310 -6.17 8.02 20.95
N ASN A 311 -6.05 6.69 20.93
CA ASN A 311 -5.70 5.98 19.72
C ASN A 311 -6.91 5.80 18.78
N ASN A 312 -6.81 6.45 17.62
CA ASN A 312 -7.77 6.31 16.52
C ASN A 312 -7.50 5.03 15.70
N ARG A 313 -7.73 3.86 16.29
CA ARG A 313 -7.48 2.59 15.60
C ARG A 313 -8.38 2.47 14.36
N ARG A 314 -7.78 2.26 13.19
CA ARG A 314 -8.46 2.03 11.90
C ARG A 314 -8.55 0.54 11.51
N ASN A 315 -8.04 -0.34 12.37
CA ASN A 315 -7.93 -1.78 12.14
C ASN A 315 -7.19 -2.17 10.84
N ILE A 316 -6.26 -1.32 10.39
CA ILE A 316 -5.38 -1.60 9.26
C ILE A 316 -4.01 -1.99 9.82
N SER A 317 -3.67 -3.28 9.71
CA SER A 317 -2.36 -3.79 10.11
C SER A 317 -1.25 -3.05 9.36
N THR A 318 -0.15 -2.73 10.05
CA THR A 318 0.99 -2.01 9.45
C THR A 318 2.30 -2.66 9.93
N PRO A 319 3.23 -3.03 9.03
CA PRO A 319 4.53 -3.52 9.43
C PRO A 319 5.36 -2.47 10.19
N PRO A 320 6.38 -2.89 10.97
CA PRO A 320 7.29 -1.95 11.61
C PRO A 320 7.97 -1.03 10.60
N PHE A 321 8.00 0.26 10.89
CA PHE A 321 8.56 1.27 10.01
C PHE A 321 9.55 2.20 10.72
N SER A 322 10.39 2.86 9.91
CA SER A 322 11.32 3.87 10.42
C SER A 322 10.67 5.24 10.40
N PHE A 323 10.85 6.00 11.48
CA PHE A 323 10.56 7.42 11.48
C PHE A 323 11.25 8.09 10.26
N PHE A 324 10.54 8.99 9.57
CA PHE A 324 10.92 9.68 8.33
C PHE A 324 11.00 8.86 7.03
N PHE A 325 11.56 7.64 7.07
CA PHE A 325 11.69 6.81 5.86
C PHE A 325 10.47 5.92 5.58
N GLY A 326 9.57 5.78 6.56
CA GLY A 326 8.51 4.80 6.50
C GLY A 326 9.08 3.41 6.25
N HIS A 327 8.53 2.73 5.25
CA HIS A 327 8.92 1.39 4.82
C HIS A 327 9.98 1.40 3.71
N PHE A 328 10.35 2.56 3.13
CA PHE A 328 11.41 2.62 2.12
C PHE A 328 12.74 2.12 2.66
N LYS A 329 13.05 2.36 3.94
CA LYS A 329 14.26 1.82 4.57
C LYS A 329 14.30 0.30 4.49
N THR A 330 13.18 -0.38 4.69
CA THR A 330 13.12 -1.84 4.57
C THR A 330 13.16 -2.26 3.10
N LEU A 331 12.29 -1.68 2.27
CA LEU A 331 12.13 -2.04 0.86
C LEU A 331 13.39 -1.80 0.01
N TRP A 332 14.22 -0.80 0.35
CA TRP A 332 15.49 -0.53 -0.34
C TRP A 332 16.65 -1.43 0.11
N ASN A 333 16.54 -2.09 1.26
CA ASN A 333 17.63 -2.89 1.84
C ASN A 333 17.40 -4.40 1.73
N VAL A 334 16.23 -4.83 1.26
CA VAL A 334 15.94 -6.24 0.97
C VAL A 334 16.39 -6.62 -0.44
N PRO A 335 16.75 -7.91 -0.69
CA PRO A 335 17.12 -8.36 -2.04
C PRO A 335 15.97 -8.26 -3.05
N SER A 336 14.73 -8.43 -2.59
CA SER A 336 13.53 -8.35 -3.41
C SER A 336 12.42 -7.65 -2.64
N SER A 337 11.98 -6.51 -3.17
CA SER A 337 10.88 -5.74 -2.62
C SER A 337 9.56 -6.50 -2.76
N TYR A 338 9.35 -7.21 -3.88
CA TYR A 338 8.14 -7.99 -4.12
C TYR A 338 8.01 -9.20 -3.20
N ARG A 339 9.13 -9.91 -2.93
CA ARG A 339 9.13 -10.98 -1.94
C ARG A 339 8.90 -10.46 -0.53
N GLN A 340 9.36 -9.25 -0.22
CA GLN A 340 9.07 -8.61 1.06
C GLN A 340 7.59 -8.26 1.20
N LEU A 341 6.95 -7.74 0.15
CA LEU A 341 5.50 -7.52 0.13
C LEU A 341 4.74 -8.84 0.29
N GLU A 342 5.14 -9.89 -0.42
CA GLU A 342 4.56 -11.23 -0.28
C GLU A 342 4.63 -11.77 1.16
N ASN A 343 5.77 -11.57 1.83
CA ASN A 343 5.93 -11.94 3.24
C ASN A 343 5.01 -11.13 4.15
N TRP A 344 4.87 -9.83 3.91
CA TRP A 344 3.94 -8.99 4.66
C TRP A 344 2.48 -9.34 4.40
N THR A 345 2.09 -9.67 3.16
CA THR A 345 0.75 -10.17 2.87
C THR A 345 0.44 -11.46 3.65
N LYS A 346 1.41 -12.37 3.77
CA LYS A 346 1.25 -13.59 4.58
C LYS A 346 1.12 -13.30 6.08
N GLN A 347 1.76 -12.25 6.57
CA GLN A 347 1.80 -11.90 7.99
C GLN A 347 0.63 -11.01 8.43
N TYR A 348 0.27 -10.01 7.63
CA TYR A 348 -0.69 -8.96 7.96
C TYR A 348 -2.02 -9.08 7.21
N GLY A 349 -2.14 -10.08 6.33
CA GLY A 349 -3.34 -10.34 5.54
C GLY A 349 -3.33 -9.67 4.17
N LYS A 350 -4.45 -9.81 3.44
CA LYS A 350 -4.55 -9.35 2.04
C LYS A 350 -4.60 -7.83 1.90
N ILE A 351 -4.87 -7.09 2.99
CA ILE A 351 -4.97 -5.63 3.03
C ILE A 351 -4.19 -5.14 4.25
N TYR A 352 -3.18 -4.31 4.04
CA TYR A 352 -2.39 -3.70 5.11
C TYR A 352 -1.84 -2.34 4.68
N GLY A 353 -1.48 -1.51 5.65
CA GLY A 353 -0.93 -0.18 5.45
C GLY A 353 0.59 -0.20 5.41
N ILE A 354 1.17 0.62 4.55
CA ILE A 354 2.58 1.00 4.61
C ILE A 354 2.71 2.51 4.46
N TYR A 355 3.92 3.00 4.71
CA TYR A 355 4.33 4.38 4.49
C TYR A 355 5.46 4.42 3.46
N GLU A 356 5.21 5.06 2.32
CA GLU A 356 6.23 5.42 1.36
C GLU A 356 6.77 6.81 1.73
N GLY A 357 7.82 6.86 2.57
CA GLY A 357 8.26 8.10 3.20
C GLY A 357 7.25 8.55 4.25
N THR A 358 6.69 9.74 4.09
CA THR A 358 5.54 10.23 4.89
C THR A 358 4.18 9.87 4.29
N HIS A 359 4.15 9.32 3.07
CA HIS A 359 2.91 9.10 2.33
C HIS A 359 2.23 7.77 2.70
N PRO A 360 0.96 7.76 3.11
CA PRO A 360 0.24 6.53 3.41
C PRO A 360 -0.16 5.76 2.15
N VAL A 361 0.06 4.44 2.16
CA VAL A 361 -0.25 3.54 1.04
C VAL A 361 -0.92 2.27 1.57
N LEU A 362 -2.05 1.90 0.99
CA LEU A 362 -2.69 0.60 1.22
C LEU A 362 -2.13 -0.42 0.22
N VAL A 363 -1.47 -1.46 0.73
CA VAL A 363 -1.06 -2.61 -0.07
C VAL A 363 -2.20 -3.62 -0.10
N VAL A 364 -2.63 -4.00 -1.29
CA VAL A 364 -3.84 -4.80 -1.50
C VAL A 364 -3.55 -5.96 -2.44
N SER A 365 -3.88 -7.16 -1.98
CA SER A 365 -3.92 -8.41 -2.77
C SER A 365 -5.31 -9.02 -2.84
N ASP A 366 -6.32 -8.38 -2.22
CA ASP A 366 -7.72 -8.78 -2.32
C ASP A 366 -8.32 -8.44 -3.70
N PRO A 367 -8.76 -9.43 -4.51
CA PRO A 367 -9.23 -9.17 -5.86
C PRO A 367 -10.53 -8.36 -5.92
N ASP A 368 -11.43 -8.52 -4.96
CA ASP A 368 -12.71 -7.81 -4.93
C ASP A 368 -12.49 -6.32 -4.59
N PHE A 369 -11.57 -6.03 -3.68
CA PHE A 369 -11.16 -4.68 -3.32
C PHE A 369 -10.55 -3.97 -4.53
N LEU A 370 -9.64 -4.66 -5.23
CA LEU A 370 -9.03 -4.14 -6.45
C LEU A 370 -10.07 -3.95 -7.56
N GLN A 371 -11.08 -4.81 -7.67
CA GLN A 371 -12.15 -4.63 -8.65
C GLN A 371 -12.94 -3.35 -8.36
N GLU A 372 -13.22 -3.08 -7.09
CA GLU A 372 -13.88 -1.87 -6.65
C GLU A 372 -13.04 -0.62 -6.97
N VAL A 373 -11.75 -0.61 -6.62
CA VAL A 373 -10.82 0.49 -6.90
C VAL A 373 -10.61 0.73 -8.41
N PHE A 374 -10.28 -0.31 -9.17
CA PHE A 374 -9.82 -0.17 -10.56
C PHE A 374 -10.96 -0.04 -11.57
N ILE A 375 -12.15 -0.53 -11.24
CA ILE A 375 -13.29 -0.59 -12.17
C ILE A 375 -14.47 0.21 -11.65
N LYS A 376 -15.01 -0.14 -10.47
CA LYS A 376 -16.28 0.43 -9.99
C LYS A 376 -16.14 1.91 -9.58
N GLN A 377 -15.07 2.24 -8.86
CA GLN A 377 -14.78 3.58 -8.34
C GLN A 377 -13.67 4.28 -9.11
N PHE A 378 -13.52 4.00 -10.41
CA PHE A 378 -12.46 4.62 -11.23
C PHE A 378 -12.49 6.15 -11.22
N SER A 379 -13.66 6.78 -11.06
CA SER A 379 -13.78 8.25 -10.94
C SER A 379 -13.07 8.81 -9.70
N VAL A 380 -12.94 8.04 -8.63
CA VAL A 380 -12.16 8.42 -7.44
C VAL A 380 -10.69 8.03 -7.62
N PHE A 381 -10.44 6.85 -8.20
CA PHE A 381 -9.10 6.26 -8.35
C PHE A 381 -8.55 6.38 -9.78
N HIS A 382 -8.57 7.59 -10.36
CA HIS A 382 -8.10 7.80 -11.75
C HIS A 382 -6.63 8.24 -11.87
N VAL A 383 -5.99 8.64 -10.76
CA VAL A 383 -4.58 9.07 -10.70
C VAL A 383 -3.69 7.87 -10.41
N ARG A 384 -2.48 7.84 -10.98
CA ARG A 384 -1.45 6.83 -10.66
C ARG A 384 -0.65 7.26 -9.41
N MET A 385 0.66 7.44 -9.58
CA MET A 385 1.59 7.82 -8.51
C MET A 385 1.78 9.34 -8.48
N ILE A 386 1.70 9.94 -7.29
CA ILE A 386 1.98 11.37 -7.07
C ILE A 386 3.50 11.56 -7.06
N THR A 387 4.11 11.90 -8.20
CA THR A 387 5.58 12.15 -8.28
C THR A 387 5.94 13.35 -9.12
N MET A 388 7.20 13.79 -9.04
CA MET A 388 7.75 14.84 -9.90
C MET A 388 7.76 14.48 -11.40
N LEU A 389 7.52 13.22 -11.78
CA LEU A 389 7.44 12.83 -13.20
C LEU A 389 6.17 13.34 -13.89
N GLU A 390 5.13 13.66 -13.13
CA GLU A 390 3.91 14.31 -13.63
C GLU A 390 4.22 15.65 -14.31
N ASP A 391 5.08 16.45 -13.69
CA ASP A 391 5.48 17.78 -14.17
C ASP A 391 6.48 17.74 -15.33
N ILE A 392 7.16 16.62 -15.53
CA ILE A 392 8.28 16.50 -16.48
C ILE A 392 7.86 15.77 -17.76
N GLY A 393 6.95 14.81 -17.65
CA GLY A 393 6.67 13.83 -18.70
C GLY A 393 5.74 14.29 -19.82
N HIS A 394 4.77 15.18 -19.53
CA HIS A 394 3.67 15.58 -20.42
C HIS A 394 3.12 14.43 -21.31
N ASN A 395 2.95 13.23 -20.76
CA ASN A 395 2.60 12.05 -21.55
C ASN A 395 1.54 11.17 -20.90
N LEU A 396 0.93 10.30 -21.70
CA LEU A 396 -0.21 9.46 -21.31
C LEU A 396 0.02 8.63 -20.04
N ALA A 397 1.26 8.20 -19.76
CA ALA A 397 1.55 7.36 -18.61
C ALA A 397 1.51 8.14 -17.28
N PHE A 398 1.85 9.43 -17.30
CA PHE A 398 1.95 10.28 -16.10
C PHE A 398 0.88 11.38 -16.03
N SER A 399 0.19 11.68 -17.13
CA SER A 399 -0.96 12.60 -17.13
C SER A 399 -2.10 12.09 -16.24
N ASN A 400 -2.91 13.02 -15.73
CA ASN A 400 -4.06 12.75 -14.85
C ASN A 400 -5.32 13.49 -15.32
N GLY A 401 -6.48 13.11 -14.76
CA GLY A 401 -7.76 13.79 -14.99
C GLY A 401 -8.14 13.96 -16.47
N SER A 402 -8.58 15.17 -16.83
CA SER A 402 -8.96 15.56 -18.19
C SER A 402 -7.81 15.44 -19.21
N PRO A 403 -6.56 15.90 -18.95
CA PRO A 403 -5.43 15.63 -19.84
C PRO A 403 -5.26 14.16 -20.20
N TRP A 404 -5.32 13.27 -19.19
CA TRP A 404 -5.20 11.84 -19.44
C TRP A 404 -6.35 11.29 -20.30
N ARG A 405 -7.60 11.64 -19.99
CA ARG A 405 -8.78 11.18 -20.74
C ARG A 405 -8.69 11.63 -22.20
N ARG A 406 -8.29 12.88 -22.45
CA ARG A 406 -8.06 13.44 -23.79
C ARG A 406 -6.97 12.68 -24.54
N GLN A 407 -5.77 12.58 -23.97
CA GLN A 407 -4.64 11.89 -24.60
C GLN A 407 -4.99 10.42 -24.88
N ARG A 408 -5.61 9.72 -23.94
CA ARG A 408 -6.01 8.31 -24.09
C ARG A 408 -7.00 8.14 -25.26
N HIS A 409 -7.97 9.04 -25.36
CA HIS A 409 -8.96 8.99 -26.43
C HIS A 409 -8.33 9.19 -27.81
N VAL A 410 -7.44 10.20 -27.95
CA VAL A 410 -6.73 10.48 -29.19
C VAL A 410 -5.90 9.27 -29.63
N ILE A 411 -5.21 8.60 -28.70
CA ILE A 411 -4.18 7.60 -29.04
C ILE A 411 -4.77 6.19 -29.22
N ASN A 412 -5.87 5.84 -28.54
CA ASN A 412 -6.51 4.52 -28.60
C ASN A 412 -6.74 3.96 -30.04
N PRO A 413 -7.18 4.76 -31.04
CA PRO A 413 -7.39 4.28 -32.41
C PRO A 413 -6.15 3.66 -33.08
N SER A 414 -4.93 4.01 -32.65
CA SER A 414 -3.67 3.48 -33.19
C SER A 414 -3.46 2.00 -32.90
N PHE A 415 -4.16 1.43 -31.91
CA PHE A 415 -4.02 0.03 -31.46
C PHE A 415 -5.24 -0.84 -31.81
N THR A 416 -6.02 -0.42 -32.82
CA THR A 416 -7.13 -1.23 -33.36
C THR A 416 -6.61 -2.44 -34.15
N ALA A 417 -7.42 -3.49 -34.26
CA ALA A 417 -7.04 -4.71 -35.00
C ALA A 417 -6.61 -4.41 -36.45
N ILE A 418 -7.32 -3.50 -37.13
CA ILE A 418 -6.98 -3.08 -38.51
C ILE A 418 -5.59 -2.44 -38.55
N LYS A 419 -5.26 -1.55 -37.60
CA LYS A 419 -3.95 -0.92 -37.52
C LYS A 419 -2.84 -1.92 -37.22
N LEU A 420 -3.08 -2.86 -36.30
CA LEU A 420 -2.12 -3.93 -36.00
C LEU A 420 -1.85 -4.83 -37.23
N LYS A 421 -2.89 -5.18 -37.99
CA LYS A 421 -2.73 -5.89 -39.27
C LYS A 421 -1.84 -5.12 -40.24
N THR A 422 -2.03 -3.80 -40.37
CA THR A 422 -1.18 -2.98 -41.24
C THR A 422 0.27 -2.85 -40.76
N MET A 423 0.53 -3.09 -39.47
CA MET A 423 1.87 -3.11 -38.89
C MET A 423 2.57 -4.46 -39.06
N SER A 424 1.82 -5.56 -39.30
CA SER A 424 2.35 -6.92 -39.41
C SER A 424 3.55 -7.06 -40.38
N PRO A 425 3.55 -6.47 -41.60
CA PRO A 425 4.69 -6.59 -42.50
C PRO A 425 5.97 -5.94 -41.96
N LEU A 426 5.83 -4.85 -41.19
CA LEU A 426 6.94 -4.10 -40.62
C LEU A 426 7.56 -4.84 -39.42
N ILE A 427 6.71 -5.46 -38.61
CA ILE A 427 7.12 -6.38 -37.55
C ILE A 427 7.89 -7.55 -38.16
N ASN A 428 7.36 -8.18 -39.21
CA ASN A 428 8.04 -9.28 -39.89
C ASN A 428 9.39 -8.87 -40.51
N GLY A 429 9.50 -7.66 -41.06
CA GLY A 429 10.78 -7.12 -41.52
C GLY A 429 11.82 -7.08 -40.40
N ALA A 430 11.47 -6.51 -39.24
CA ALA A 430 12.39 -6.44 -38.09
C ALA A 430 12.74 -7.82 -37.51
N ILE A 431 11.77 -8.75 -37.48
CA ILE A 431 12.04 -10.12 -37.05
C ILE A 431 13.01 -10.81 -38.01
N SER A 432 12.91 -10.59 -39.33
CA SER A 432 13.86 -11.16 -40.29
C SER A 432 15.30 -10.71 -39.99
N ASP A 433 15.49 -9.42 -39.72
CA ASP A 433 16.81 -8.86 -39.38
C ASP A 433 17.42 -9.55 -38.14
N VAL A 434 16.60 -9.91 -37.15
CA VAL A 434 17.04 -10.70 -35.98
C VAL A 434 17.34 -12.14 -36.34
N MET A 435 16.45 -12.81 -37.08
CA MET A 435 16.60 -14.23 -37.43
C MET A 435 17.89 -14.46 -38.21
N ASP A 436 18.29 -13.52 -39.07
CA ASP A 436 19.57 -13.55 -39.78
C ASP A 436 20.76 -13.52 -38.82
N LYS A 437 20.69 -12.72 -37.75
CA LYS A 437 21.72 -12.70 -36.70
C LYS A 437 21.71 -13.94 -35.81
N LEU A 438 20.55 -14.54 -35.57
CA LEU A 438 20.44 -15.77 -34.79
C LEU A 438 20.98 -16.99 -35.55
N LEU A 439 20.94 -16.97 -36.89
CA LEU A 439 21.52 -18.03 -37.72
C LEU A 439 23.04 -18.17 -37.50
N GLU A 440 23.76 -17.06 -37.31
CA GLU A 440 25.20 -17.06 -37.03
C GLU A 440 25.50 -17.87 -35.75
N HIS A 441 24.72 -17.66 -34.69
CA HIS A 441 24.86 -18.41 -33.42
C HIS A 441 24.42 -19.86 -33.51
N SER A 442 23.34 -20.14 -34.27
CA SER A 442 22.93 -21.52 -34.48
C SER A 442 23.98 -22.33 -35.24
N ASN A 443 24.73 -21.70 -36.15
CA ASN A 443 25.80 -22.35 -36.90
C ASN A 443 27.06 -22.58 -36.05
N SER A 444 27.39 -21.66 -35.14
CA SER A 444 28.54 -21.84 -34.24
C SER A 444 28.24 -22.86 -33.13
N GLY A 445 26.99 -22.92 -32.66
CA GLY A 445 26.58 -23.75 -31.51
C GLY A 445 26.97 -23.16 -30.16
N ASP A 446 27.52 -21.95 -30.15
CA ASP A 446 27.92 -21.24 -28.94
C ASP A 446 26.69 -20.73 -28.18
N GLU A 447 26.84 -20.58 -26.87
CA GLU A 447 25.82 -19.87 -26.09
C GLU A 447 25.96 -18.36 -26.25
N PHE A 448 24.84 -17.65 -26.19
CA PHE A 448 24.82 -16.20 -26.27
C PHE A 448 23.66 -15.62 -25.45
N ASN A 449 23.76 -14.35 -25.10
CA ASN A 449 22.70 -13.63 -24.41
C ASN A 449 21.65 -13.14 -25.42
N ILE A 450 20.52 -13.85 -25.52
CA ILE A 450 19.45 -13.50 -26.48
C ILE A 450 18.73 -12.19 -26.11
N TYR A 451 18.77 -11.78 -24.85
CA TYR A 451 18.06 -10.59 -24.39
C TYR A 451 18.54 -9.31 -25.11
N LEU A 452 19.83 -9.22 -25.45
CA LEU A 452 20.40 -8.10 -26.21
C LEU A 452 19.78 -7.97 -27.62
N TYR A 453 19.46 -9.09 -28.25
CA TYR A 453 18.82 -9.13 -29.56
C TYR A 453 17.35 -8.71 -29.48
N TYR A 454 16.64 -9.14 -28.43
CA TYR A 454 15.28 -8.70 -28.16
C TYR A 454 15.20 -7.20 -27.86
N LYS A 455 16.13 -6.66 -27.07
CA LYS A 455 16.23 -5.20 -26.82
C LYS A 455 16.32 -4.40 -28.13
N ARG A 456 17.20 -4.80 -29.04
CA ARG A 456 17.34 -4.14 -30.35
C ARG A 456 16.09 -4.33 -31.22
N LEU A 457 15.51 -5.52 -31.20
CA LEU A 457 14.34 -5.88 -32.00
C LEU A 457 13.12 -5.03 -31.66
N THR A 458 12.78 -4.98 -30.38
CA THR A 458 11.55 -4.30 -29.93
C THR A 458 11.66 -2.80 -30.12
N MET A 459 12.88 -2.26 -29.99
CA MET A 459 13.18 -0.88 -30.35
C MET A 459 12.98 -0.62 -31.86
N ASP A 460 13.52 -1.47 -32.74
CA ASP A 460 13.31 -1.35 -34.18
C ASP A 460 11.83 -1.49 -34.55
N ILE A 461 11.11 -2.43 -33.93
CA ILE A 461 9.68 -2.64 -34.17
C ILE A 461 8.87 -1.41 -33.79
N ILE A 462 9.05 -0.84 -32.59
CA ILE A 462 8.30 0.35 -32.18
C ILE A 462 8.66 1.56 -33.05
N CYS A 463 9.95 1.74 -33.39
CA CYS A 463 10.41 2.82 -34.26
C CYS A 463 9.82 2.73 -35.66
N ARG A 464 9.86 1.54 -36.26
CA ARG A 464 9.25 1.27 -37.55
C ARG A 464 7.76 1.50 -37.45
N CYS A 465 7.04 0.85 -36.53
CA CYS A 465 5.57 0.83 -36.52
C CYS A 465 4.93 2.15 -36.11
N ALA A 466 5.42 2.79 -35.04
CA ALA A 466 4.78 3.96 -34.44
C ALA A 466 5.27 5.29 -35.04
N PHE A 467 6.51 5.37 -35.49
CA PHE A 467 7.15 6.63 -35.93
C PHE A 467 7.57 6.61 -37.40
N GLY A 468 7.56 5.44 -38.03
CA GLY A 468 8.01 5.28 -39.41
C GLY A 468 9.49 5.54 -39.61
N ILE A 469 10.29 5.27 -38.57
CA ILE A 469 11.75 5.44 -38.56
C ILE A 469 12.38 4.05 -38.58
N ASP A 470 13.29 3.82 -39.51
CA ASP A 470 14.11 2.62 -39.54
C ASP A 470 15.52 2.96 -39.04
N ILE A 471 15.91 2.35 -37.93
CA ILE A 471 17.21 2.60 -37.26
C ILE A 471 18.18 1.46 -37.54
N ASP A 472 17.66 0.28 -37.88
CA ASP A 472 18.44 -0.93 -38.15
C ASP A 472 19.44 -1.26 -37.01
N LEU A 473 18.91 -1.40 -35.80
CA LEU A 473 19.71 -1.60 -34.59
C LEU A 473 20.36 -2.98 -34.51
N GLN A 474 19.84 -3.97 -35.24
CA GLN A 474 20.47 -5.28 -35.31
C GLN A 474 21.84 -5.23 -35.98
N HIS A 475 22.00 -4.41 -37.02
CA HIS A 475 23.28 -4.19 -37.70
C HIS A 475 24.11 -3.06 -37.06
N ASN A 476 23.47 -2.16 -36.29
CA ASN A 476 24.11 -1.03 -35.64
C ASN A 476 24.00 -1.09 -34.10
N PRO A 477 24.68 -2.04 -33.44
CA PRO A 477 24.48 -2.33 -32.01
C PRO A 477 24.90 -1.19 -31.07
N ASN A 478 25.74 -0.26 -31.50
CA ASN A 478 26.24 0.87 -30.70
C ASN A 478 25.52 2.19 -31.03
N HIS A 479 24.33 2.12 -31.61
CA HIS A 479 23.59 3.32 -32.03
C HIS A 479 23.21 4.20 -30.83
N ILE A 480 23.42 5.51 -30.96
CA ILE A 480 23.27 6.46 -29.84
C ILE A 480 21.85 6.47 -29.21
N TYR A 481 20.81 6.22 -30.00
CA TYR A 481 19.44 6.19 -29.48
C TYR A 481 19.19 5.00 -28.56
N LEU A 482 19.80 3.84 -28.84
CA LEU A 482 19.69 2.65 -28.00
C LEU A 482 20.34 2.94 -26.64
N ASN A 483 21.60 3.39 -26.64
CA ASN A 483 22.34 3.75 -25.42
C ASN A 483 21.61 4.82 -24.59
N LYS A 484 20.98 5.80 -25.25
CA LYS A 484 20.23 6.86 -24.55
C LYS A 484 18.90 6.35 -24.00
N LEU A 485 18.23 5.39 -24.64
CA LEU A 485 17.03 4.77 -24.06
C LEU A 485 17.36 3.81 -22.92
N GLU A 486 18.42 3.01 -23.02
CA GLU A 486 18.94 2.20 -21.92
C GLU A 486 19.23 3.06 -20.68
N GLY A 487 19.81 4.24 -20.88
CA GLY A 487 20.03 5.22 -19.83
C GLY A 487 18.77 5.74 -19.11
N LEU A 488 17.55 5.48 -19.60
CA LEU A 488 16.30 5.75 -18.88
C LEU A 488 15.99 4.70 -17.79
N PHE A 489 16.50 3.48 -17.96
CA PHE A 489 16.26 2.33 -17.08
C PHE A 489 17.48 1.96 -16.24
N ASP A 490 18.68 2.38 -16.64
CA ASP A 490 19.93 2.09 -15.93
C ASP A 490 20.22 3.06 -14.76
N ASN A 491 21.44 3.00 -14.21
CA ASN A 491 21.95 3.85 -13.11
C ASN A 491 21.84 5.36 -13.33
N HIS A 492 21.58 5.80 -14.56
CA HIS A 492 21.37 7.20 -14.92
C HIS A 492 19.89 7.62 -14.94
N SER A 493 18.97 6.72 -14.59
CA SER A 493 17.54 6.98 -14.51
C SER A 493 17.23 8.12 -13.53
N VAL A 494 16.25 8.95 -13.88
CA VAL A 494 15.71 10.01 -13.00
C VAL A 494 15.26 9.41 -11.67
N MET A 495 14.73 8.19 -11.68
CA MET A 495 14.23 7.50 -10.48
C MET A 495 15.34 7.11 -9.49
N LYS A 496 16.59 6.92 -9.95
CA LYS A 496 17.74 6.69 -9.06
C LYS A 496 18.38 7.96 -8.54
N SER A 497 17.98 9.13 -9.06
CA SER A 497 18.57 10.39 -8.64
C SER A 497 18.27 10.67 -7.17
N PRO A 498 19.22 11.22 -6.39
CA PRO A 498 18.97 11.61 -5.00
C PRO A 498 17.80 12.59 -4.87
N ILE A 499 17.60 13.45 -5.87
CA ILE A 499 16.49 14.41 -5.93
C ILE A 499 15.14 13.67 -5.99
N PHE A 500 15.05 12.62 -6.81
CA PHE A 500 13.83 11.82 -6.90
C PHE A 500 13.54 11.08 -5.59
N LYS A 501 14.55 10.48 -4.95
CA LYS A 501 14.36 9.83 -3.64
C LYS A 501 13.89 10.81 -2.56
N VAL A 502 14.41 12.03 -2.57
CA VAL A 502 13.97 13.10 -1.65
C VAL A 502 12.51 13.51 -1.91
N THR A 503 12.08 13.60 -3.18
CA THR A 503 10.66 13.90 -3.47
C THR A 503 9.71 12.75 -3.14
N GLN A 504 10.19 11.51 -3.10
CA GLN A 504 9.41 10.39 -2.59
C GLN A 504 9.28 10.40 -1.07
N LEU A 505 10.30 10.88 -0.34
CA LEU A 505 10.24 10.98 1.12
C LEU A 505 9.30 12.10 1.58
N ILE A 506 9.27 13.22 0.84
CA ILE A 506 8.46 14.40 1.14
C ILE A 506 7.75 14.84 -0.16
N PRO A 507 6.53 14.32 -0.43
CA PRO A 507 5.80 14.66 -1.65
C PRO A 507 5.45 16.15 -1.79
N GLU A 508 5.35 16.89 -0.68
CA GLU A 508 4.95 18.31 -0.64
C GLU A 508 5.97 19.22 -1.38
N ILE A 509 7.25 18.82 -1.40
CA ILE A 509 8.31 19.58 -2.10
C ILE A 509 8.44 19.19 -3.58
N LYS A 510 7.66 18.22 -4.07
CA LYS A 510 7.79 17.69 -5.45
C LYS A 510 7.67 18.79 -6.50
N ASN A 511 6.71 19.71 -6.34
CA ASN A 511 6.43 20.76 -7.33
C ASN A 511 7.60 21.77 -7.40
N ILE A 512 8.22 22.07 -6.26
CA ILE A 512 9.36 22.99 -6.18
C ILE A 512 10.59 22.34 -6.84
N LEU A 513 10.91 21.11 -6.46
CA LEU A 513 12.06 20.39 -7.00
C LEU A 513 11.89 20.03 -8.49
N GLY A 514 10.67 19.71 -8.93
CA GLY A 514 10.33 19.51 -10.33
C GLY A 514 10.58 20.77 -11.16
N ARG A 515 10.10 21.93 -10.72
CA ARG A 515 10.37 23.22 -11.39
C ARG A 515 11.85 23.55 -11.41
N LEU A 516 12.56 23.36 -10.30
CA LEU A 516 14.01 23.57 -10.25
C LEU A 516 14.77 22.64 -11.20
N TYR A 517 14.33 21.38 -11.33
CA TYR A 517 14.89 20.42 -12.27
C TYR A 517 14.70 20.90 -13.72
N VAL A 518 13.50 21.35 -14.09
CA VAL A 518 13.20 21.89 -15.43
C VAL A 518 14.03 23.16 -15.72
N VAL A 519 14.11 24.10 -14.77
CA VAL A 519 14.92 25.32 -14.92
C VAL A 519 16.39 24.98 -15.10
N HIS A 520 16.93 24.12 -14.24
CA HIS A 520 18.31 23.64 -14.33
C HIS A 520 18.62 23.06 -15.70
N ASN A 521 17.73 22.23 -16.24
CA ASN A 521 17.91 21.63 -17.55
C ASN A 521 17.76 22.62 -18.70
N THR A 522 16.83 23.58 -18.61
CA THR A 522 16.68 24.65 -19.62
C THR A 522 17.94 25.52 -19.69
N VAL A 523 18.49 25.90 -18.54
CA VAL A 523 19.77 26.64 -18.45
C VAL A 523 20.90 25.82 -19.06
N ARG A 524 20.96 24.52 -18.75
CA ARG A 524 21.98 23.61 -19.28
C ARG A 524 21.91 23.48 -20.81
N LYS A 525 20.70 23.36 -21.37
CA LYS A 525 20.44 23.37 -22.82
C LYS A 525 20.89 24.68 -23.46
N TYR A 526 20.58 25.82 -22.85
CA TYR A 526 21.04 27.13 -23.32
C TYR A 526 22.57 27.21 -23.33
N ILE A 527 23.23 26.75 -22.27
CA ILE A 527 24.69 26.71 -22.20
C ILE A 527 25.27 25.82 -23.30
N ASN A 528 24.73 24.61 -23.50
CA ASN A 528 25.21 23.67 -24.52
C ASN A 528 25.01 24.18 -25.95
N THR A 529 23.90 24.87 -26.24
CA THR A 529 23.53 25.25 -27.60
C THR A 529 24.01 26.66 -28.00
N LYS A 530 24.11 27.59 -27.05
CA LYS A 530 24.41 29.01 -27.32
C LYS A 530 25.73 29.48 -26.73
N VAL A 531 26.16 28.94 -25.59
CA VAL A 531 27.34 29.46 -24.87
C VAL A 531 28.59 28.65 -25.20
N LEU A 532 28.55 27.33 -25.01
CA LEU A 532 29.70 26.47 -25.21
C LEU A 532 30.24 26.47 -26.65
N PRO A 533 29.41 26.47 -27.72
CA PRO A 533 29.92 26.57 -29.09
C PRO A 533 30.71 27.86 -29.37
N LEU A 534 30.49 28.93 -28.59
CA LEU A 534 31.25 30.18 -28.68
C LEU A 534 32.61 30.12 -27.95
N ILE A 535 32.78 29.17 -27.03
CA ILE A 535 33.96 29.09 -26.13
C ILE A 535 34.83 27.86 -26.46
N SER A 536 34.25 26.77 -26.93
CA SER A 536 34.93 25.51 -27.25
C SER A 536 34.09 24.64 -28.18
N SER A 537 34.69 24.16 -29.27
CA SER A 537 34.03 23.22 -30.20
C SER A 537 33.95 21.78 -29.69
N THR A 538 34.59 21.47 -28.56
CA THR A 538 34.75 20.10 -28.03
C THR A 538 34.12 19.86 -26.67
N LYS A 539 33.74 20.91 -25.94
CA LYS A 539 33.09 20.78 -24.62
C LYS A 539 31.57 20.84 -24.75
N GLN A 540 30.91 19.76 -24.34
CA GLN A 540 29.46 19.74 -24.07
C GLN A 540 29.26 19.37 -22.60
N LEU A 541 28.31 20.01 -21.92
CA LEU A 541 27.84 19.53 -20.64
C LEU A 541 27.09 18.23 -20.87
N ASP A 542 27.40 17.22 -20.05
CA ASP A 542 26.69 15.95 -20.08
C ASP A 542 25.18 16.18 -19.86
N GLU A 543 24.38 15.69 -20.81
CA GLU A 543 22.92 15.76 -20.82
C GLU A 543 22.33 14.42 -20.36
N SER A 544 21.34 14.47 -19.48
CA SER A 544 20.62 13.24 -19.09
C SER A 544 19.99 12.58 -20.31
N ALA A 545 19.88 11.25 -20.26
CA ALA A 545 19.24 10.44 -21.30
C ALA A 545 17.88 11.01 -21.74
N TYR A 546 17.04 11.34 -20.75
CA TYR A 546 15.73 11.95 -20.96
C TYR A 546 15.79 13.27 -21.75
N MET A 547 16.63 14.21 -21.33
CA MET A 547 16.74 15.53 -21.97
C MET A 547 17.26 15.41 -23.40
N TRP A 548 18.25 14.55 -23.62
CA TRP A 548 18.79 14.30 -24.95
C TRP A 548 17.71 13.76 -25.90
N LEU A 549 16.93 12.78 -25.43
CA LEU A 549 15.84 12.19 -26.21
C LEU A 549 14.74 13.21 -26.50
N GLN A 550 14.29 13.97 -25.49
CA GLN A 550 13.29 15.02 -25.70
C GLN A 550 13.74 16.04 -26.74
N ASN A 551 14.95 16.59 -26.60
CA ASN A 551 15.49 17.57 -27.55
C ASN A 551 15.55 17.02 -28.97
N ARG A 552 15.95 15.76 -29.13
CA ARG A 552 16.04 15.11 -30.44
C ARG A 552 14.67 14.83 -31.05
N LEU A 553 13.70 14.47 -30.23
CA LEU A 553 12.34 14.18 -30.67
C LEU A 553 11.60 15.44 -31.11
N HIS A 554 11.83 16.61 -30.49
CA HIS A 554 11.32 17.88 -31.02
C HIS A 554 11.77 18.09 -32.47
N THR A 555 13.06 17.90 -32.77
CA THR A 555 13.57 18.05 -34.15
C THR A 555 12.92 17.05 -35.12
N ILE A 556 12.66 15.81 -34.68
CA ILE A 556 11.96 14.81 -35.52
C ILE A 556 10.51 15.23 -35.79
N VAL A 557 9.82 15.74 -34.77
CA VAL A 557 8.45 16.26 -34.89
C VAL A 557 8.41 17.43 -35.87
N GLU A 558 9.31 18.41 -35.73
CA GLU A 558 9.43 19.56 -36.64
C GLU A 558 9.66 19.12 -38.10
N GLN A 559 10.66 18.24 -38.33
CA GLN A 559 10.96 17.71 -39.66
C GLN A 559 9.76 16.98 -40.28
N ARG A 560 8.99 16.25 -39.47
CA ARG A 560 7.81 15.52 -39.92
C ARG A 560 6.66 16.44 -40.28
N GLN A 561 6.55 17.61 -39.66
CA GLN A 561 5.58 18.63 -40.07
C GLN A 561 5.95 19.27 -41.41
N GLU A 562 7.25 19.50 -41.65
CA GLU A 562 7.74 20.10 -42.90
C GLU A 562 7.66 19.12 -44.08
N THR A 563 7.89 17.82 -43.82
CA THR A 563 7.84 16.76 -44.84
C THR A 563 6.83 15.68 -44.45
N PRO A 564 5.52 15.90 -44.70
CA PRO A 564 4.50 14.89 -44.44
C PRO A 564 4.75 13.65 -45.30
N ILE A 565 4.77 12.47 -44.67
CA ILE A 565 4.81 11.21 -45.42
C ILE A 565 3.41 10.61 -45.54
N SER A 566 3.19 9.78 -46.56
CA SER A 566 1.89 9.12 -46.80
C SER A 566 1.49 8.13 -45.68
N ARG A 567 2.45 7.67 -44.88
CA ARG A 567 2.27 6.65 -43.86
C ARG A 567 1.43 7.14 -42.68
N LYS A 568 0.37 6.40 -42.35
CA LYS A 568 -0.56 6.70 -41.24
C LYS A 568 -0.17 5.95 -39.94
N ASP A 569 0.98 6.31 -39.38
CA ASP A 569 1.51 5.79 -38.11
C ASP A 569 0.95 6.55 -36.87
N LEU A 570 1.48 6.28 -35.68
CA LEU A 570 1.03 6.92 -34.43
C LEU A 570 1.43 8.39 -34.39
N LEU A 571 2.65 8.74 -34.81
CA LEU A 571 3.14 10.12 -34.88
C LEU A 571 2.30 10.96 -35.85
N GLN A 572 2.20 10.49 -37.09
CA GLN A 572 0.97 10.41 -37.86
C GLN A 572 -0.27 11.15 -37.32
N LEU A 573 -0.97 10.39 -36.48
CA LEU A 573 -2.23 10.71 -35.84
C LEU A 573 -2.08 11.80 -34.77
N MET A 574 -1.01 11.80 -33.99
CA MET A 574 -0.76 12.84 -32.99
C MET A 574 -0.53 14.22 -33.65
N LEU A 575 0.21 14.27 -34.75
CA LEU A 575 0.45 15.48 -35.53
C LEU A 575 -0.83 16.08 -36.13
N GLN A 576 -1.79 15.24 -36.53
CA GLN A 576 -3.07 15.70 -37.12
C GLN A 576 -3.94 16.48 -36.12
N VAL A 577 -3.79 16.20 -34.83
CA VAL A 577 -4.55 16.87 -33.76
C VAL A 577 -3.69 17.82 -32.94
N MET A 578 -2.43 18.01 -33.33
CA MET A 578 -1.50 18.89 -32.62
C MET A 578 -1.90 20.36 -32.81
N THR A 579 -1.83 21.13 -31.74
CA THR A 579 -2.08 22.58 -31.73
C THR A 579 -0.95 23.34 -31.05
N LYS A 580 -0.70 24.57 -31.52
CA LYS A 580 0.18 25.54 -30.85
C LYS A 580 -0.58 26.50 -29.94
N GLU A 581 -1.91 26.47 -29.97
CA GLU A 581 -2.76 27.27 -29.09
C GLU A 581 -2.79 26.66 -27.68
N PRO A 582 -2.89 27.48 -26.62
CA PRO A 582 -3.06 26.98 -25.26
C PRO A 582 -4.32 26.11 -25.16
N ILE A 583 -4.17 24.90 -24.66
CA ILE A 583 -5.30 23.99 -24.45
C ILE A 583 -6.02 24.42 -23.16
N GLN A 584 -7.29 24.82 -23.28
CA GLN A 584 -8.14 25.05 -22.11
C GLN A 584 -8.81 23.73 -21.71
N ASP A 585 -8.40 23.19 -20.57
CA ASP A 585 -9.02 22.01 -19.97
C ASP A 585 -10.28 22.43 -19.19
N THR A 586 -11.32 22.87 -19.89
CA THR A 586 -12.63 23.10 -19.26
C THR A 586 -13.34 21.76 -19.06
N THR A 587 -14.00 21.61 -17.91
CA THR A 587 -14.79 20.43 -17.55
C THR A 587 -16.10 20.32 -18.32
N GLU A 588 -16.45 21.31 -19.17
CA GLU A 588 -17.80 21.49 -19.71
C GLU A 588 -17.97 21.13 -21.20
N ASP A 589 -16.90 20.93 -21.98
CA ASP A 589 -17.04 20.58 -23.40
C ASP A 589 -16.68 19.10 -23.65
N ASP A 590 -17.64 18.22 -23.37
CA ASP A 590 -17.54 16.76 -23.57
C ASP A 590 -17.70 16.36 -25.07
N SER A 591 -17.61 17.32 -25.99
CA SER A 591 -17.61 17.05 -27.44
C SER A 591 -16.28 16.42 -27.86
N LYS A 592 -16.24 15.08 -27.86
CA LYS A 592 -15.11 14.22 -28.26
C LYS A 592 -14.46 14.59 -29.62
N THR A 593 -15.17 15.37 -30.45
CA THR A 593 -14.75 15.81 -31.79
C THR A 593 -13.64 16.86 -31.81
N ASN A 594 -13.32 17.53 -30.69
CA ASN A 594 -12.36 18.64 -30.64
C ASN A 594 -11.07 18.39 -29.83
N TYR A 595 -10.78 17.14 -29.45
CA TYR A 595 -9.55 16.86 -28.71
C TYR A 595 -8.28 17.23 -29.49
N ARG A 596 -7.40 18.01 -28.86
CA ARG A 596 -6.11 18.47 -29.37
C ARG A 596 -4.95 18.03 -28.47
N LEU A 597 -3.74 18.01 -29.01
CA LEU A 597 -2.50 17.77 -28.26
C LEU A 597 -1.55 18.95 -28.38
N SER A 598 -0.85 19.32 -27.31
CA SER A 598 0.24 20.30 -27.41
C SER A 598 1.48 19.67 -28.05
N GLU A 599 2.41 20.48 -28.53
CA GLU A 599 3.69 19.97 -29.06
C GLU A 599 4.46 19.16 -28.02
N ASP A 600 4.51 19.64 -26.78
CA ASP A 600 5.14 18.92 -25.66
C ASP A 600 4.44 17.59 -25.36
N GLU A 601 3.11 17.53 -25.50
CA GLU A 601 2.36 16.27 -25.37
C GLU A 601 2.67 15.29 -26.50
N VAL A 602 2.86 15.76 -27.73
CA VAL A 602 3.24 14.90 -28.88
C VAL A 602 4.66 14.34 -28.68
N VAL A 603 5.60 15.18 -28.27
CA VAL A 603 6.99 14.76 -27.98
C VAL A 603 7.04 13.82 -26.79
N GLY A 604 6.36 14.16 -25.69
CA GLY A 604 6.28 13.33 -24.49
C GLY A 604 5.66 11.97 -24.77
N ASN A 605 4.57 11.93 -25.55
CA ASN A 605 3.97 10.66 -25.96
C ASN A 605 4.89 9.85 -26.88
N THR A 606 5.58 10.49 -27.82
CA THR A 606 6.56 9.80 -28.67
C THR A 606 7.63 9.11 -27.84
N LEU A 607 8.19 9.80 -26.83
CA LEU A 607 9.19 9.25 -25.94
C LEU A 607 8.68 8.07 -25.11
N ILE A 608 7.50 8.20 -24.47
CA ILE A 608 6.97 7.12 -23.62
C ILE A 608 6.60 5.88 -24.45
N PHE A 609 6.11 6.03 -25.69
CA PHE A 609 5.85 4.89 -26.55
C PHE A 609 7.13 4.19 -27.00
N MET A 610 8.20 4.93 -27.31
CA MET A 610 9.52 4.35 -27.57
C MET A 610 10.00 3.54 -26.36
N ALA A 611 10.01 4.15 -25.17
CA ALA A 611 10.52 3.50 -23.96
C ALA A 611 9.67 2.28 -23.54
N ALA A 612 8.34 2.39 -23.59
CA ALA A 612 7.44 1.31 -23.21
C ALA A 612 7.49 0.13 -24.19
N GLY A 613 7.49 0.38 -25.50
CA GLY A 613 7.56 -0.66 -26.53
C GLY A 613 8.91 -1.39 -26.55
N TYR A 614 9.99 -0.69 -26.21
CA TYR A 614 11.34 -1.23 -26.13
C TYR A 614 11.54 -2.19 -24.94
N GLU A 615 11.48 -1.68 -23.71
CA GLU A 615 12.02 -2.42 -22.56
C GLU A 615 11.03 -3.50 -22.06
N THR A 616 9.72 -3.23 -22.11
CA THR A 616 8.73 -4.17 -21.56
C THR A 616 8.57 -5.42 -22.41
N THR A 617 8.46 -5.29 -23.74
CA THR A 617 8.32 -6.43 -24.65
C THR A 617 9.60 -7.27 -24.70
N SER A 618 10.78 -6.63 -24.71
CA SER A 618 12.06 -7.35 -24.76
C SER A 618 12.26 -8.19 -23.49
N THR A 619 11.86 -7.64 -22.34
CA THR A 619 11.89 -8.33 -21.05
C THR A 619 10.92 -9.51 -21.02
N ALA A 620 9.69 -9.34 -21.51
CA ALA A 620 8.72 -10.43 -21.59
C ALA A 620 9.20 -11.58 -22.51
N LEU A 621 9.84 -11.24 -23.65
CA LEU A 621 10.48 -12.21 -24.53
C LEU A 621 11.67 -12.92 -23.86
N ALA A 622 12.47 -12.20 -23.08
CA ALA A 622 13.57 -12.77 -22.33
C ALA A 622 13.08 -13.82 -21.31
N TYR A 623 12.05 -13.51 -20.52
CA TYR A 623 11.45 -14.49 -19.61
C TYR A 623 10.79 -15.67 -20.34
N ALA A 624 10.11 -15.41 -21.46
CA ALA A 624 9.55 -16.48 -22.29
C ALA A 624 10.65 -17.46 -22.73
N THR A 625 11.77 -16.94 -23.23
CA THR A 625 12.89 -17.76 -23.69
C THR A 625 13.63 -18.47 -22.56
N TYR A 626 13.77 -17.82 -21.38
CA TYR A 626 14.28 -18.47 -20.16
C TYR A 626 13.45 -19.70 -19.80
N VAL A 627 12.11 -19.55 -19.79
CA VAL A 627 11.18 -20.64 -19.51
C VAL A 627 11.28 -21.73 -20.58
N LEU A 628 11.33 -21.39 -21.86
CA LEU A 628 11.43 -22.37 -22.95
C LEU A 628 12.70 -23.21 -22.87
N ALA A 629 13.82 -22.60 -22.49
CA ALA A 629 15.08 -23.31 -22.27
C ALA A 629 15.02 -24.27 -21.07
N LYS A 630 14.18 -23.96 -20.07
CA LYS A 630 14.02 -24.73 -18.83
C LYS A 630 12.98 -25.85 -18.92
N TYR A 631 11.97 -25.70 -19.78
CA TYR A 631 10.85 -26.63 -19.92
C TYR A 631 10.72 -27.17 -21.35
N PRO A 632 11.54 -28.18 -21.73
CA PRO A 632 11.52 -28.75 -23.08
C PRO A 632 10.16 -29.30 -23.52
N ASP A 633 9.37 -29.84 -22.59
CA ASP A 633 8.02 -30.35 -22.89
C ASP A 633 7.05 -29.24 -23.31
N VAL A 634 7.17 -28.07 -22.67
CA VAL A 634 6.39 -26.87 -23.04
C VAL A 634 6.83 -26.36 -24.40
N LEU A 635 8.13 -26.29 -24.63
CA LEU A 635 8.71 -25.92 -25.93
C LEU A 635 8.20 -26.84 -27.03
N LYS A 636 8.20 -28.16 -26.80
CA LYS A 636 7.73 -29.14 -27.78
C LYS A 636 6.25 -28.96 -28.10
N LYS A 637 5.39 -28.75 -27.11
CA LYS A 637 3.96 -28.47 -27.32
C LYS A 637 3.72 -27.20 -28.16
N LEU A 638 4.52 -26.14 -27.95
CA LEU A 638 4.45 -24.93 -28.76
C LEU A 638 4.88 -25.20 -30.20
N GLN A 639 5.98 -25.93 -30.40
CA GLN A 639 6.42 -26.34 -31.73
C GLN A 639 5.34 -27.17 -32.44
N ASP A 640 4.73 -28.13 -31.75
CA ASP A 640 3.66 -28.96 -32.31
C ASP A 640 2.41 -28.14 -32.68
N GLU A 641 2.07 -27.07 -31.93
CA GLU A 641 0.99 -26.13 -32.31
C GLU A 641 1.39 -25.29 -33.54
N ILE A 642 2.64 -24.83 -33.60
CA ILE A 642 3.17 -24.02 -34.72
C ILE A 642 3.28 -24.82 -36.01
N ASP A 643 3.69 -26.09 -35.92
CA ASP A 643 3.87 -26.98 -37.08
C ASP A 643 2.53 -27.33 -37.75
N GLN A 644 1.41 -27.17 -37.04
CA GLN A 644 0.05 -27.33 -37.57
C GLN A 644 -0.46 -26.12 -38.37
N LEU A 645 0.29 -25.00 -38.38
CA LEU A 645 -0.11 -23.82 -39.13
C LEU A 645 0.00 -24.07 -40.65
N PRO A 646 -1.00 -23.65 -41.44
CA PRO A 646 -1.03 -23.85 -42.89
C PRO A 646 -0.10 -22.84 -43.60
N ILE A 647 1.20 -22.97 -43.37
CA ILE A 647 2.24 -22.13 -43.98
C ILE A 647 3.03 -23.01 -44.95
N ASP A 648 2.96 -22.71 -46.24
CA ASP A 648 3.66 -23.46 -47.30
C ASP A 648 5.19 -23.42 -47.09
N ASN A 649 5.81 -24.60 -47.01
CA ASN A 649 7.28 -24.77 -46.91
C ASN A 649 7.93 -25.03 -48.28
N ASP A 650 7.21 -24.86 -49.39
CA ASP A 650 7.61 -25.48 -50.65
C ASP A 650 8.71 -24.67 -51.39
N ASP A 651 9.96 -25.07 -51.17
CA ASP A 651 11.17 -24.63 -51.89
C ASP A 651 11.31 -25.28 -53.29
N THR A 652 10.31 -26.02 -53.79
CA THR A 652 10.48 -26.93 -54.95
C THR A 652 9.92 -26.47 -56.30
N THR A 653 9.65 -25.19 -56.53
CA THR A 653 9.39 -24.71 -57.91
C THR A 653 10.04 -23.37 -58.23
N ASP A 654 10.77 -23.41 -59.33
CA ASP A 654 11.48 -22.36 -60.07
C ASP A 654 10.51 -21.21 -60.46
N ASP A 655 10.14 -20.37 -59.49
CA ASP A 655 9.65 -19.00 -59.65
C ASP A 655 9.36 -18.42 -58.25
N LYS A 656 10.09 -17.38 -57.85
CA LYS A 656 10.02 -16.59 -56.59
C LYS A 656 8.66 -16.60 -55.84
N LYS A 657 8.31 -17.70 -55.15
CA LYS A 657 7.27 -17.68 -54.12
C LYS A 657 7.88 -17.07 -52.86
N ILE A 658 7.28 -15.99 -52.40
CA ILE A 658 7.65 -15.28 -51.18
C ILE A 658 7.45 -16.25 -50.02
N LYS A 659 8.50 -16.52 -49.22
CA LYS A 659 8.39 -17.30 -47.97
C LYS A 659 7.27 -16.67 -47.12
N GLU A 660 6.17 -17.39 -46.93
CA GLU A 660 5.02 -16.88 -46.18
C GLU A 660 5.37 -16.92 -44.69
N TYR A 661 5.52 -15.75 -44.09
CA TYR A 661 5.79 -15.63 -42.66
C TYR A 661 4.47 -15.52 -41.90
N PRO A 662 4.39 -16.04 -40.66
CA PRO A 662 3.23 -15.85 -39.80
C PRO A 662 2.85 -14.37 -39.74
N ASP A 663 1.61 -14.06 -40.08
CA ASP A 663 1.05 -12.72 -40.02
C ASP A 663 0.12 -12.56 -38.81
N TYR A 664 -0.47 -11.37 -38.67
CA TYR A 664 -1.42 -11.08 -37.60
C TYR A 664 -2.53 -12.13 -37.48
N ASP A 665 -3.15 -12.52 -38.60
CA ASP A 665 -4.30 -13.43 -38.56
C ASP A 665 -3.85 -14.83 -38.15
N THR A 666 -2.72 -15.30 -38.69
CA THR A 666 -2.13 -16.60 -38.36
C THR A 666 -1.86 -16.73 -36.85
N VAL A 667 -1.18 -15.76 -36.24
CA VAL A 667 -0.77 -15.88 -34.83
C VAL A 667 -1.91 -15.67 -33.84
N THR A 668 -3.04 -15.11 -34.26
CA THR A 668 -4.20 -14.95 -33.38
C THR A 668 -4.93 -16.26 -33.06
N HIS A 669 -4.63 -17.34 -33.79
CA HIS A 669 -5.24 -18.66 -33.60
C HIS A 669 -4.41 -19.61 -32.71
N LEU A 670 -3.23 -19.20 -32.26
CA LEU A 670 -2.33 -20.01 -31.42
C LEU A 670 -2.75 -19.99 -29.94
N SER A 671 -3.62 -20.93 -29.57
CA SER A 671 -4.24 -21.03 -28.25
C SER A 671 -3.26 -21.42 -27.13
N TYR A 672 -2.33 -22.33 -27.41
CA TYR A 672 -1.31 -22.77 -26.47
C TYR A 672 -0.24 -21.69 -26.30
N MET A 673 0.12 -20.99 -27.37
CA MET A 673 0.93 -19.78 -27.29
C MET A 673 0.30 -18.70 -26.39
N ASP A 674 -1.02 -18.47 -26.47
CA ASP A 674 -1.71 -17.53 -25.57
C ASP A 674 -1.59 -17.94 -24.09
N MET A 675 -1.80 -19.23 -23.80
CA MET A 675 -1.66 -19.79 -22.46
C MET A 675 -0.22 -19.68 -21.95
N PHE A 676 0.76 -19.97 -22.81
CA PHE A 676 2.18 -19.89 -22.50
C PHE A 676 2.60 -18.45 -22.16
N ILE A 677 2.28 -17.48 -23.01
CA ILE A 677 2.62 -16.07 -22.78
C ILE A 677 1.94 -15.56 -21.49
N SER A 678 0.69 -15.96 -21.26
CA SER A 678 -0.03 -15.58 -20.04
C SER A 678 0.64 -16.13 -18.77
N GLU A 679 1.10 -17.39 -18.80
CA GLU A 679 1.78 -18.01 -17.66
C GLU A 679 3.17 -17.40 -17.42
N VAL A 680 3.90 -17.05 -18.48
CA VAL A 680 5.16 -16.29 -18.38
C VAL A 680 4.92 -14.96 -17.67
N LEU A 681 3.92 -14.20 -18.09
CA LEU A 681 3.60 -12.90 -17.49
C LEU A 681 2.98 -13.00 -16.09
N ARG A 682 2.36 -14.14 -15.75
CA ARG A 682 1.91 -14.43 -14.39
C ARG A 682 3.09 -14.69 -13.46
N MET A 683 4.05 -15.51 -13.89
CA MET A 683 5.21 -15.84 -13.06
C MET A 683 6.23 -14.71 -12.98
N TYR A 684 6.38 -13.95 -14.06
CA TYR A 684 7.30 -12.83 -14.19
C TYR A 684 6.54 -11.55 -14.57
N PRO A 685 5.75 -10.98 -13.64
CA PRO A 685 5.14 -9.67 -13.86
C PRO A 685 6.23 -8.64 -14.15
N ILE A 686 5.97 -7.72 -15.08
CA ILE A 686 7.00 -6.77 -15.53
C ILE A 686 7.06 -5.53 -14.64
N THR A 687 5.93 -5.04 -14.12
CA THR A 687 5.88 -3.84 -13.29
C THR A 687 4.64 -3.80 -12.38
N ASN A 688 4.81 -3.40 -11.12
CA ASN A 688 3.69 -3.13 -10.20
C ASN A 688 3.55 -1.62 -9.90
N ILE A 689 4.67 -0.90 -9.83
CA ILE A 689 4.71 0.54 -9.51
C ILE A 689 3.86 1.34 -10.50
N ALA A 690 3.87 0.98 -11.79
CA ALA A 690 3.09 1.68 -12.81
C ALA A 690 1.56 1.46 -12.72
N ILE A 691 1.10 0.54 -11.85
CA ILE A 691 -0.29 0.10 -11.76
C ILE A 691 -1.00 0.69 -10.53
N GLN A 692 -0.27 1.33 -9.60
CA GLN A 692 -0.85 2.01 -8.43
C GLN A 692 -1.96 3.01 -8.79
N ARG A 693 -2.85 3.26 -7.83
CA ARG A 693 -3.90 4.28 -7.93
C ARG A 693 -3.92 5.19 -6.70
N CYS A 694 -4.25 6.46 -6.88
CA CYS A 694 -4.45 7.40 -5.78
C CYS A 694 -5.93 7.79 -5.69
N ALA A 695 -6.47 7.79 -4.47
CA ALA A 695 -7.80 8.35 -4.18
C ALA A 695 -7.78 9.87 -4.37
N MET A 696 -8.69 10.41 -5.17
CA MET A 696 -8.80 11.86 -5.40
C MET A 696 -9.86 12.53 -4.54
N GLU A 697 -10.67 11.73 -3.86
CA GLU A 697 -11.76 12.11 -2.96
C GLU A 697 -11.82 11.07 -1.83
N ASN A 698 -12.43 11.44 -0.69
CA ASN A 698 -12.68 10.49 0.39
C ASN A 698 -13.71 9.47 -0.09
N THR A 699 -13.46 8.19 0.16
CA THR A 699 -14.38 7.11 -0.21
C THR A 699 -14.30 5.94 0.75
N VAL A 700 -15.18 4.96 0.58
CA VAL A 700 -15.18 3.70 1.32
C VAL A 700 -15.04 2.56 0.32
N VAL A 701 -14.15 1.61 0.60
CA VAL A 701 -13.98 0.37 -0.18
C VAL A 701 -13.99 -0.80 0.79
N GLN A 702 -14.91 -1.75 0.59
CA GLN A 702 -15.13 -2.89 1.51
C GLN A 702 -15.21 -2.50 3.01
N GLY A 703 -15.79 -1.34 3.32
CA GLY A 703 -15.93 -0.87 4.70
C GLY A 703 -14.70 -0.20 5.31
N ILE A 704 -13.61 -0.04 4.53
CA ILE A 704 -12.41 0.73 4.90
C ILE A 704 -12.55 2.15 4.35
N ASP A 705 -12.46 3.14 5.23
CA ASP A 705 -12.40 4.55 4.86
C ASP A 705 -11.03 4.89 4.23
N ILE A 706 -11.06 5.41 3.01
CA ILE A 706 -9.88 5.81 2.25
C ILE A 706 -9.93 7.32 2.05
N GLU A 707 -9.00 8.01 2.67
CA GLU A 707 -8.86 9.46 2.53
C GLU A 707 -8.31 9.85 1.16
N LYS A 708 -8.72 11.03 0.70
CA LYS A 708 -8.12 11.71 -0.44
C LYS A 708 -6.60 11.80 -0.27
N GLY A 709 -5.88 11.41 -1.32
CA GLY A 709 -4.42 11.37 -1.35
C GLY A 709 -3.86 9.98 -1.04
N THR A 710 -4.62 9.08 -0.41
CA THR A 710 -4.14 7.72 -0.12
C THR A 710 -3.92 6.94 -1.40
N SER A 711 -2.75 6.29 -1.52
CA SER A 711 -2.44 5.41 -2.64
C SER A 711 -2.86 3.97 -2.34
N VAL A 712 -3.40 3.27 -3.34
CA VAL A 712 -3.65 1.84 -3.35
C VAL A 712 -2.58 1.19 -4.24
N TYR A 713 -1.74 0.37 -3.62
CA TYR A 713 -0.70 -0.44 -4.25
C TYR A 713 -1.22 -1.86 -4.47
N PRO A 714 -1.45 -2.31 -5.71
CA PRO A 714 -1.80 -3.70 -5.98
C PRO A 714 -0.57 -4.58 -5.85
N ASP A 715 -0.56 -5.50 -4.88
CA ASP A 715 0.49 -6.52 -4.78
C ASP A 715 0.24 -7.65 -5.78
N ILE A 716 0.60 -7.38 -7.03
CA ILE A 716 0.43 -8.31 -8.15
C ILE A 716 1.19 -9.61 -7.92
N TYR A 717 2.32 -9.57 -7.21
CA TYR A 717 3.09 -10.78 -6.96
C TYR A 717 2.30 -11.71 -6.05
N SER A 718 1.80 -11.22 -4.92
CA SER A 718 0.93 -12.02 -4.04
C SER A 718 -0.34 -12.50 -4.75
N ILE A 719 -0.98 -11.67 -5.57
CA ILE A 719 -2.19 -12.08 -6.33
C ILE A 719 -1.88 -13.19 -7.32
N GLN A 720 -0.79 -13.06 -8.09
CA GLN A 720 -0.44 -13.99 -9.15
C GLN A 720 0.11 -15.31 -8.60
N TYR A 721 0.56 -15.35 -7.35
CA TYR A 721 1.00 -16.55 -6.63
C TYR A 721 0.02 -17.01 -5.53
N ASP A 722 -1.17 -16.43 -5.44
CA ASP A 722 -2.20 -16.83 -4.47
C ASP A 722 -2.72 -18.25 -4.81
N ARG A 723 -2.58 -19.17 -3.87
CA ARG A 723 -3.02 -20.56 -4.00
C ARG A 723 -4.55 -20.68 -4.13
N GLU A 724 -5.31 -19.80 -3.49
CA GLU A 724 -6.77 -19.79 -3.58
C GLU A 724 -7.24 -19.38 -4.97
N LEU A 725 -6.52 -18.45 -5.61
CA LEU A 725 -6.85 -17.99 -6.97
C LEU A 725 -6.31 -18.91 -8.06
N TRP A 726 -5.13 -19.49 -7.87
CA TRP A 726 -4.40 -20.21 -8.92
C TRP A 726 -4.31 -21.72 -8.75
N GLY A 727 -4.85 -22.26 -7.65
CA GLY A 727 -4.97 -23.70 -7.40
C GLY A 727 -5.87 -24.46 -8.40
N PRO A 728 -5.96 -25.80 -8.28
CA PRO A 728 -5.44 -26.63 -7.19
C PRO A 728 -3.93 -26.90 -7.26
N ASP A 729 -3.31 -26.75 -8.44
CA ASP A 729 -1.88 -26.90 -8.64
C ASP A 729 -1.09 -25.80 -7.96
N ASP A 730 0.12 -26.11 -7.51
CA ASP A 730 1.02 -25.15 -6.89
C ASP A 730 1.25 -23.94 -7.82
N PRO A 731 0.99 -22.69 -7.38
CA PRO A 731 1.19 -21.49 -8.18
C PRO A 731 2.65 -21.20 -8.55
N TYR A 732 3.65 -21.84 -7.91
CA TYR A 732 5.06 -21.71 -8.30
C TYR A 732 5.48 -22.66 -9.42
N ILE A 733 4.63 -23.62 -9.80
CA ILE A 733 4.89 -24.51 -10.94
C ILE A 733 4.46 -23.80 -12.23
N PHE A 734 5.35 -23.77 -13.22
CA PHE A 734 5.05 -23.24 -14.55
C PHE A 734 4.09 -24.20 -15.27
N LEU A 735 2.83 -23.79 -15.46
CA LEU A 735 1.78 -24.62 -16.06
C LEU A 735 0.87 -23.76 -16.97
N PRO A 736 1.16 -23.64 -18.28
CA PRO A 736 0.36 -22.85 -19.22
C PRO A 736 -1.13 -23.19 -19.19
N GLU A 737 -1.47 -24.48 -19.11
CA GLU A 737 -2.85 -24.97 -19.16
C GLU A 737 -3.72 -24.44 -18.01
N ARG A 738 -3.13 -23.90 -16.93
CA ARG A 738 -3.90 -23.26 -15.86
C ARG A 738 -4.75 -22.10 -16.38
N HIS A 739 -4.33 -21.44 -17.45
CA HIS A 739 -5.07 -20.34 -18.08
C HIS A 739 -6.34 -20.76 -18.85
N LYS A 740 -6.63 -22.07 -18.94
CA LYS A 740 -7.94 -22.56 -19.43
C LYS A 740 -9.07 -22.24 -18.45
N ILE A 741 -8.75 -22.09 -17.17
CA ILE A 741 -9.73 -21.83 -16.11
C ILE A 741 -10.00 -20.34 -16.03
N LYS A 742 -11.27 -19.96 -16.17
CA LYS A 742 -11.72 -18.58 -15.97
C LYS A 742 -11.64 -18.22 -14.49
N ARG A 743 -10.95 -17.12 -14.17
CA ARG A 743 -10.72 -16.63 -12.80
C ARG A 743 -11.35 -15.27 -12.57
N HIS A 744 -11.23 -14.80 -11.34
CA HIS A 744 -11.59 -13.44 -10.98
C HIS A 744 -10.88 -12.43 -11.93
N PRO A 745 -11.55 -11.37 -12.40
CA PRO A 745 -10.97 -10.43 -13.37
C PRO A 745 -9.66 -9.77 -12.93
N MET A 746 -9.46 -9.59 -11.61
CA MET A 746 -8.24 -9.03 -11.03
C MET A 746 -7.18 -10.09 -10.67
N ALA A 747 -7.40 -11.38 -10.96
CA ALA A 747 -6.40 -12.41 -10.67
C ALA A 747 -5.15 -12.28 -11.57
N PHE A 748 -5.32 -11.82 -12.80
CA PHE A 748 -4.23 -11.62 -13.76
C PHE A 748 -4.10 -10.14 -14.13
N MET A 749 -3.05 -9.48 -13.64
CA MET A 749 -2.85 -8.04 -13.76
C MET A 749 -1.56 -7.64 -14.49
N ALA A 750 -0.99 -8.51 -15.32
CA ALA A 750 0.23 -8.23 -16.08
C ALA A 750 0.17 -6.97 -16.96
N PHE A 751 -1.03 -6.58 -17.40
CA PHE A 751 -1.28 -5.36 -18.18
C PHE A 751 -2.09 -4.31 -17.40
N GLY A 752 -2.20 -4.46 -16.07
CA GLY A 752 -3.09 -3.70 -15.21
C GLY A 752 -4.58 -3.97 -15.50
N ALA A 753 -5.44 -3.15 -14.91
CA ALA A 753 -6.90 -3.28 -15.01
C ALA A 753 -7.60 -1.93 -15.18
N GLY A 754 -8.87 -2.00 -15.60
CA GLY A 754 -9.76 -0.85 -15.76
C GLY A 754 -9.35 0.08 -16.91
N PRO A 755 -9.91 1.31 -16.96
CA PRO A 755 -9.66 2.27 -18.05
C PRO A 755 -8.19 2.68 -18.24
N ARG A 756 -7.36 2.51 -17.20
CA ARG A 756 -5.92 2.81 -17.18
C ARG A 756 -5.02 1.61 -17.50
N ASN A 757 -5.59 0.48 -17.95
CA ASN A 757 -4.82 -0.67 -18.41
C ASN A 757 -3.87 -0.34 -19.58
N CYS A 758 -2.93 -1.22 -19.86
CA CYS A 758 -1.93 -1.03 -20.91
C CYS A 758 -2.61 -0.79 -22.28
N ILE A 759 -2.31 0.35 -22.90
CA ILE A 759 -2.83 0.68 -24.24
C ILE A 759 -2.19 -0.20 -25.33
N GLY A 760 -0.94 -0.60 -25.12
CA GLY A 760 -0.14 -1.39 -26.05
C GLY A 760 -0.30 -2.91 -25.90
N MET A 761 -1.21 -3.39 -25.04
CA MET A 761 -1.34 -4.82 -24.74
C MET A 761 -1.45 -5.69 -26.00
N ARG A 762 -2.34 -5.33 -26.93
CA ARG A 762 -2.53 -6.12 -28.17
C ARG A 762 -1.33 -6.03 -29.11
N PHE A 763 -0.63 -4.90 -29.13
CA PHE A 763 0.58 -4.73 -29.93
C PHE A 763 1.71 -5.63 -29.41
N ALA A 764 1.99 -5.56 -28.10
CA ALA A 764 3.01 -6.37 -27.45
C ALA A 764 2.74 -7.88 -27.61
N LEU A 765 1.50 -8.32 -27.42
CA LEU A 765 1.15 -9.74 -27.58
C LEU A 765 1.36 -10.23 -29.01
N ILE A 766 0.96 -9.45 -30.03
CA ILE A 766 1.18 -9.83 -31.43
C ILE A 766 2.68 -9.85 -31.77
N GLU A 767 3.42 -8.84 -31.34
CA GLU A 767 4.88 -8.77 -31.50
C GLU A 767 5.56 -10.02 -30.91
N MET A 768 5.22 -10.38 -29.67
CA MET A 768 5.74 -11.59 -29.00
C MET A 768 5.40 -12.85 -29.78
N LYS A 769 4.12 -13.03 -30.15
CA LYS A 769 3.68 -14.23 -30.87
C LYS A 769 4.34 -14.38 -32.22
N MET A 770 4.44 -13.31 -33.01
CA MET A 770 5.08 -13.35 -34.34
C MET A 770 6.54 -13.76 -34.23
N LEU A 771 7.28 -13.17 -33.27
CA LEU A 771 8.68 -13.53 -33.03
C LEU A 771 8.82 -14.98 -32.57
N LEU A 772 8.08 -15.38 -31.53
CA LEU A 772 8.18 -16.73 -30.96
C LEU A 772 7.78 -17.80 -31.97
N THR A 773 6.76 -17.55 -32.79
CA THR A 773 6.34 -18.47 -33.85
C THR A 773 7.48 -18.67 -34.86
N ARG A 774 8.12 -17.59 -35.32
CA ARG A 774 9.24 -17.69 -36.26
C ARG A 774 10.46 -18.36 -35.64
N LEU A 775 10.80 -17.97 -34.40
CA LEU A 775 11.93 -18.53 -33.67
C LEU A 775 11.77 -20.03 -33.44
N LEU A 776 10.62 -20.48 -32.94
CA LEU A 776 10.37 -21.88 -32.60
C LEU A 776 10.08 -22.76 -33.81
N ARG A 777 9.65 -22.18 -34.94
CA ARG A 777 9.55 -22.91 -36.22
C ARG A 777 10.93 -23.28 -36.76
N GLU A 778 11.92 -22.40 -36.62
CA GLU A 778 13.27 -22.62 -37.19
C GLU A 778 14.25 -23.24 -36.20
N TYR A 779 14.07 -23.02 -34.89
CA TYR A 779 15.04 -23.42 -33.88
C TYR A 779 14.40 -24.14 -32.69
N THR A 780 15.18 -25.04 -32.09
CA THR A 780 14.99 -25.57 -30.75
C THR A 780 15.90 -24.81 -29.80
N ILE A 781 15.32 -24.24 -28.75
CA ILE A 781 16.05 -23.48 -27.73
C ILE A 781 16.58 -24.47 -26.70
N LEU A 782 17.88 -24.40 -26.43
CA LEU A 782 18.56 -25.21 -25.42
C LEU A 782 19.14 -24.31 -24.33
N PRO A 783 19.20 -24.78 -23.07
CA PRO A 783 19.82 -24.02 -22.00
C PRO A 783 21.31 -23.81 -22.24
N GLY A 784 21.78 -22.57 -22.08
CA GLY A 784 23.21 -22.26 -22.03
C GLY A 784 23.83 -22.73 -20.71
N GLU A 785 25.16 -22.82 -20.67
CA GLU A 785 25.90 -23.17 -19.45
C GLU A 785 25.76 -22.10 -18.37
N HIS A 786 25.54 -20.85 -18.80
CA HIS A 786 25.36 -19.69 -17.93
C HIS A 786 23.90 -19.37 -17.62
N LEU A 787 22.92 -20.16 -18.11
CA LEU A 787 21.49 -19.84 -17.97
C LEU A 787 21.09 -19.64 -16.50
N GLU A 788 21.33 -20.62 -15.63
CA GLU A 788 20.95 -20.53 -14.21
C GLU A 788 22.01 -19.82 -13.35
N LYS A 789 23.29 -19.92 -13.73
CA LYS A 789 24.40 -19.32 -12.95
C LYS A 789 24.36 -17.79 -12.95
N ASN A 790 23.86 -17.20 -14.03
CA ASN A 790 23.83 -15.75 -14.23
C ASN A 790 22.40 -15.20 -14.30
N PHE A 791 21.40 -15.97 -13.83
CA PHE A 791 20.01 -15.49 -13.79
C PHE A 791 19.78 -14.63 -12.56
N ASN A 792 20.00 -13.32 -12.71
CA ASN A 792 19.64 -12.31 -11.72
C ASN A 792 18.50 -11.45 -12.25
N ILE A 793 17.59 -11.06 -11.35
CA ILE A 793 16.51 -10.13 -11.65
C ILE A 793 16.82 -8.81 -10.94
N HIS A 794 16.82 -7.72 -11.69
CA HIS A 794 16.88 -6.37 -11.16
C HIS A 794 15.46 -5.84 -10.97
N GLU A 795 15.15 -5.46 -9.72
CA GLU A 795 13.84 -4.93 -9.33
C GLU A 795 13.91 -3.42 -9.16
N GLU A 796 13.43 -2.69 -10.15
CA GLU A 796 13.34 -1.23 -10.09
C GLU A 796 11.95 -0.77 -10.54
N LEU A 797 11.87 0.12 -11.54
CA LEU A 797 10.60 0.43 -12.19
C LEU A 797 10.00 -0.83 -12.85
N LEU A 798 10.88 -1.66 -13.41
CA LEU A 798 10.58 -2.92 -14.07
C LEU A 798 11.34 -4.06 -13.37
N MET A 799 10.84 -5.29 -13.49
CA MET A 799 11.53 -6.52 -13.11
C MET A 799 12.22 -7.09 -14.33
N VAL A 800 13.51 -6.79 -14.52
CA VAL A 800 14.27 -7.17 -15.72
C VAL A 800 15.33 -8.23 -15.40
N PRO A 801 15.53 -9.26 -16.24
CA PRO A 801 16.66 -10.16 -16.08
C PRO A 801 17.94 -9.46 -16.53
N GLU A 802 19.07 -9.79 -15.89
CA GLU A 802 20.39 -9.28 -16.29
C GLU A 802 20.79 -9.83 -17.68
N ALA A 803 20.64 -11.14 -17.88
CA ALA A 803 20.95 -11.84 -19.12
C ALA A 803 20.21 -13.17 -19.24
N ILE A 804 19.94 -13.62 -20.47
CA ILE A 804 19.37 -14.94 -20.76
C ILE A 804 20.29 -15.68 -21.72
N TRP A 805 21.09 -16.60 -21.19
CA TRP A 805 22.10 -17.37 -21.94
C TRP A 805 21.52 -18.67 -22.48
N ILE A 806 21.46 -18.80 -23.81
CA ILE A 806 20.89 -19.97 -24.49
C ILE A 806 21.76 -20.44 -25.65
N LYS A 807 21.49 -21.64 -26.15
CA LYS A 807 21.97 -22.15 -27.44
C LYS A 807 20.78 -22.36 -28.37
N LEU A 808 21.00 -22.17 -29.67
CA LEU A 808 19.99 -22.44 -30.70
C LEU A 808 20.42 -23.63 -31.55
N LEU A 809 19.55 -24.63 -31.66
CA LEU A 809 19.72 -25.76 -32.55
C LEU A 809 18.72 -25.65 -33.70
N LYS A 810 19.20 -25.57 -34.95
CA LYS A 810 18.35 -25.54 -36.13
C LYS A 810 17.47 -26.79 -36.22
N ARG A 811 16.18 -26.61 -36.50
CA ARG A 811 15.23 -27.71 -36.68
C ARG A 811 15.32 -28.26 -38.11
N GLU A 812 15.23 -29.58 -38.22
CA GLU A 812 14.91 -30.26 -39.47
C GLU A 812 13.38 -30.32 -39.54
N THR A 813 12.77 -29.33 -40.21
CA THR A 813 11.31 -29.27 -40.43
C THR A 813 10.92 -29.84 -41.77
#